data_AF-A0AA88RDP9-F1
#
_entry.id   AF-A0AA88RDP9-F1
#
_cell.length_a   1.000
_cell.length_b   1.000
_cell.length_c   1.000
_cell.angle_alpha   90.00
_cell.angle_beta   90.00
_cell.angle_gamma   90.00
#
_symmetry.space_group_name_H-M   'P 1'
#
loop_
_entity.id
_entity.type
_entity.pdbx_description
1 polymer ?
#
loop_
_entity_poly.entity_id
_entity_poly.type
_entity_poly.pdbx_seq_one_letter_code
_entity_poly.pdbx_strand_id
1 'polypeptide(L)'
;VKEASYTRLCKTKKILTVNGKFPGPTLYAHKGDTIIVNVRNKANQNITIHWHGVKLPRYPWSDGPEYVTQCPIQPGHTFRQKVIFSSEEGTLWWHAHSDWSRATVHGAIVVYPKIGTGYPFPKPDAEVPIILGEWWKKDVDEVLQLMLATGGDPNISDAFTINGQPGDFYPCSRAGTFKLNVDHGKTYLFRMVNADMNEIMFYKIAKHKLTVVGADASYTKPLKSKYVVLSPGQTLDCLLHANRRPGRYYMAARAYSSGIGVPFDNTTTTAILQYNLNYDPSSSPIHPSLPYYNDTSSAFRFLGQLKSLNSDDYPDSVPLNVTRMVTTISVNAFPCVSPTNASCEGPNVTRLAASMNNISFANPDIAILQAYYKHIKGVFGTNFPSYPPLVFNFTADYMPLDLEVSRLGTEVKVLKYNTSLEVVMQGTNLLAGIDHPMHLHGNSFYVVGYGFGNFDVKKDPLAYNLKDPPLRNTAAVPKNGWIAIRFKANNPGVWFMHCHLERHLTWGMDTVFIVKNGECPDESILPPPPDMPQWWEVKEASYTRLCKTKKILTVNGKFPGPTLYAYKGDTIIVNVHNRANQNITIHWHGVKLPRYPWSDGPEYVTQCPIQPGQSFRQKVIFSQEEGTLWWHAHSDWSRATVHGAIVVYPKNGTGYPFPKPDAEVPIILGEWWKKDVDEVLQLMLATGGDPNISDAFTINGQPGDFYPCSKAGTFKLNVDHGKTYLLRMVNADMNEIMFYKIAKHKLTVVGADASYTKPLKSKYVVLSPGQTLDCLLHAKKRPDRYYMAARAYSSGIGVPFDNTTTMAILQYNLNYDQSLPPIRPSLPYYNDTSSAFRFLGQLKSLNSDDYPDSVPLNVTRMMTTVSVNTFPCLSPTNASCEGPNVTRLAASMNNISFANPDIAILQAYYNHIKGVFGTNFPSYPPLVFNFTADYMPLELEVPRLGTEVKVLKYNTSMEVVMQGTNLLAAIDHPMHLHGHRFYVVGYGFGNFDEKKDPLAYNLEDPPLRNTAAIPRNGWIAIRFKANNPGVWFMHCHSERHLTWGMDTVFIIENGERPDERILPPPPDMPQC
;
A
#
# COMPACT_ATOMS: atom_id res chain seq x y z
N VAL A 1 12.18 -7.66 2.72
CA VAL A 1 12.20 -7.89 1.25
C VAL A 1 12.90 -6.72 0.58
N LYS A 2 13.80 -6.96 -0.38
CA LYS A 2 14.52 -5.93 -1.14
C LYS A 2 14.96 -6.50 -2.50
N GLU A 3 15.23 -5.64 -3.47
CA GLU A 3 15.89 -6.05 -4.72
C GLU A 3 17.35 -6.44 -4.50
N ALA A 4 17.82 -7.43 -5.26
CA ALA A 4 19.23 -7.79 -5.38
C ALA A 4 19.53 -8.33 -6.80
N SER A 5 20.75 -8.10 -7.29
CA SER A 5 21.16 -8.58 -8.62
C SER A 5 21.65 -10.02 -8.53
N TYR A 6 21.12 -10.87 -9.40
CA TYR A 6 21.54 -12.27 -9.54
C TYR A 6 21.81 -12.58 -11.00
N THR A 7 22.89 -13.32 -11.25
CA THR A 7 23.28 -13.79 -12.58
C THR A 7 22.99 -15.28 -12.71
N ARG A 8 22.20 -15.64 -13.71
CA ARG A 8 21.89 -17.02 -14.12
C ARG A 8 21.75 -17.07 -15.63
N LEU A 9 22.11 -18.19 -16.26
CA LEU A 9 21.94 -18.38 -17.70
C LEU A 9 22.56 -17.24 -18.54
N CYS A 10 23.75 -16.79 -18.14
CA CYS A 10 24.50 -15.69 -18.75
C CYS A 10 23.83 -14.30 -18.68
N LYS A 11 22.73 -14.15 -17.93
CA LYS A 11 21.99 -12.88 -17.79
C LYS A 11 21.91 -12.46 -16.33
N THR A 12 22.18 -11.18 -16.08
CA THR A 12 21.96 -10.55 -14.78
C THR A 12 20.60 -9.86 -14.80
N LYS A 13 19.78 -10.12 -13.78
CA LYS A 13 18.55 -9.35 -13.52
C LYS A 13 18.46 -9.04 -12.03
N LYS A 14 17.69 -8.00 -11.70
CA LYS A 14 17.27 -7.77 -10.32
C LYS A 14 16.12 -8.70 -9.99
N ILE A 15 16.11 -9.22 -8.77
CA ILE A 15 15.02 -10.03 -8.25
C ILE A 15 14.69 -9.57 -6.83
N LEU A 16 13.48 -9.85 -6.37
CA LEU A 16 13.15 -9.69 -4.97
C LEU A 16 13.82 -10.78 -4.14
N THR A 17 14.35 -10.38 -2.99
CA THR A 17 15.01 -11.28 -2.05
C THR A 17 14.64 -10.95 -0.61
N VAL A 18 14.77 -11.94 0.27
CA VAL A 18 14.72 -11.73 1.72
C VAL A 18 16.15 -11.68 2.24
N ASN A 19 16.50 -10.56 2.87
CA ASN A 19 17.84 -10.31 3.41
C ASN A 19 18.97 -10.44 2.38
N GLY A 20 18.67 -10.22 1.08
CA GLY A 20 19.66 -10.32 -0.01
C GLY A 20 19.94 -11.75 -0.47
N LYS A 21 19.24 -12.77 0.06
CA LYS A 21 19.47 -14.19 -0.24
C LYS A 21 18.41 -14.74 -1.20
N PHE A 22 18.85 -15.59 -2.12
CA PHE A 22 18.02 -16.42 -2.99
C PHE A 22 18.64 -17.83 -3.12
N PRO A 23 17.95 -18.91 -2.70
CA PRO A 23 16.70 -18.89 -1.92
C PRO A 23 16.83 -18.10 -0.61
N GLY A 24 15.70 -17.72 -0.03
CA GLY A 24 15.64 -16.99 1.23
C GLY A 24 16.16 -17.80 2.42
N PRO A 25 16.34 -17.16 3.59
CA PRO A 25 16.84 -17.84 4.78
C PRO A 25 15.93 -18.98 5.25
N THR A 26 16.55 -20.10 5.66
CA THR A 26 15.85 -21.16 6.40
C THR A 26 15.49 -20.68 7.80
N LEU A 27 14.24 -20.90 8.20
CA LEU A 27 13.79 -20.67 9.57
C LEU A 27 13.85 -21.97 10.37
N TYR A 28 14.16 -21.85 11.66
CA TYR A 28 14.29 -23.00 12.56
C TYR A 28 13.40 -22.77 13.78
N ALA A 29 12.67 -23.80 14.17
CA ALA A 29 11.79 -23.81 15.34
C ALA A 29 11.70 -25.24 15.91
N HIS A 30 11.21 -25.40 17.13
CA HIS A 30 10.75 -26.66 17.68
C HIS A 30 9.21 -26.72 17.69
N LYS A 31 8.65 -27.94 17.71
CA LYS A 31 7.22 -28.12 17.99
C LYS A 31 6.84 -27.45 19.32
N GLY A 32 5.84 -26.59 19.27
CA GLY A 32 5.35 -25.76 20.37
C GLY A 32 5.86 -24.31 20.32
N ASP A 33 6.86 -24.00 19.50
CA ASP A 33 7.43 -22.67 19.44
C ASP A 33 6.48 -21.66 18.77
N THR A 34 6.62 -20.40 19.19
CA THR A 34 6.09 -19.25 18.46
C THR A 34 7.25 -18.37 18.04
N ILE A 35 7.38 -18.11 16.75
CA ILE A 35 8.37 -17.16 16.22
C ILE A 35 7.67 -15.86 15.84
N ILE A 36 8.41 -14.76 15.99
CA ILE A 36 7.99 -13.43 15.55
C ILE A 36 8.88 -13.03 14.38
N VAL A 37 8.28 -12.72 13.23
CA VAL A 37 9.00 -12.31 12.03
C VAL A 37 8.63 -10.88 11.67
N ASN A 38 9.63 -10.00 11.67
CA ASN A 38 9.48 -8.62 11.24
C ASN A 38 9.70 -8.52 9.72
N VAL A 39 8.60 -8.51 8.96
CA VAL A 39 8.66 -8.40 7.50
C VAL A 39 8.69 -6.92 7.14
N ARG A 40 9.88 -6.41 6.81
CA ARG A 40 10.06 -5.06 6.28
C ARG A 40 10.10 -5.07 4.76
N ASN A 41 9.18 -4.38 4.11
CA ASN A 41 9.19 -4.22 2.66
C ASN A 41 10.07 -3.03 2.26
N LYS A 42 11.18 -3.31 1.58
CA LYS A 42 12.08 -2.31 0.95
C LYS A 42 12.10 -2.46 -0.57
N ALA A 43 11.18 -3.23 -1.14
CA ALA A 43 10.95 -3.28 -2.58
C ALA A 43 10.10 -2.07 -2.99
N ASN A 44 9.98 -1.86 -4.30
CA ASN A 44 9.10 -0.88 -4.94
C ASN A 44 7.66 -1.40 -5.14
N GLN A 45 7.40 -2.68 -4.84
CA GLN A 45 6.09 -3.30 -4.99
C GLN A 45 5.56 -3.88 -3.68
N ASN A 46 4.26 -4.13 -3.66
CA ASN A 46 3.54 -4.75 -2.55
C ASN A 46 4.02 -6.17 -2.29
N ILE A 47 4.01 -6.60 -1.02
CA ILE A 47 4.41 -7.95 -0.66
C ILE A 47 3.66 -8.45 0.58
N THR A 48 3.31 -9.72 0.57
CA THR A 48 2.94 -10.49 1.75
C THR A 48 3.81 -11.73 1.87
N ILE A 49 3.85 -12.35 3.05
CA ILE A 49 4.56 -13.60 3.29
C ILE A 49 3.58 -14.60 3.89
N HIS A 50 3.51 -15.78 3.29
CA HIS A 50 2.74 -16.93 3.75
C HIS A 50 3.64 -18.00 4.39
N TRP A 51 3.15 -18.59 5.48
CA TRP A 51 3.81 -19.63 6.27
C TRP A 51 3.22 -21.00 5.92
N HIS A 52 3.69 -21.57 4.82
CA HIS A 52 3.07 -22.73 4.21
C HIS A 52 3.06 -23.94 5.13
N GLY A 53 1.85 -24.47 5.36
CA GLY A 53 1.62 -25.65 6.19
C GLY A 53 1.61 -25.39 7.70
N VAL A 54 1.75 -24.14 8.16
CA VAL A 54 1.66 -23.79 9.58
C VAL A 54 0.21 -23.57 9.98
N LYS A 55 -0.22 -24.18 11.08
CA LYS A 55 -1.62 -24.14 11.53
C LYS A 55 -2.09 -22.76 11.99
N LEU A 56 -1.25 -21.96 12.66
CA LEU A 56 -1.64 -20.64 13.19
C LEU A 56 -2.93 -20.67 14.03
N PRO A 57 -3.04 -21.52 15.07
CA PRO A 57 -4.28 -21.70 15.82
C PRO A 57 -4.85 -20.37 16.33
N ARG A 58 -6.10 -20.09 15.93
CA ARG A 58 -6.88 -18.88 16.28
C ARG A 58 -6.27 -17.57 15.80
N TYR A 59 -5.21 -17.61 14.99
CA TYR A 59 -4.44 -16.44 14.58
C TYR A 59 -4.24 -16.34 13.06
N PRO A 60 -5.33 -16.28 12.27
CA PRO A 60 -5.24 -16.20 10.80
C PRO A 60 -4.64 -14.88 10.30
N TRP A 61 -4.46 -13.87 11.16
CA TRP A 61 -3.94 -12.54 10.80
C TRP A 61 -2.49 -12.52 10.29
N SER A 62 -1.73 -13.59 10.51
CA SER A 62 -0.37 -13.74 9.98
C SER A 62 -0.29 -14.75 8.83
N ASP A 63 -1.43 -15.20 8.30
CA ASP A 63 -1.46 -16.24 7.26
C ASP A 63 -0.80 -15.76 5.96
N GLY A 64 -1.04 -14.53 5.49
CA GLY A 64 -0.29 -13.94 4.37
C GLY A 64 -1.04 -13.72 3.05
N PRO A 65 -2.02 -14.52 2.63
CA PRO A 65 -2.78 -14.27 1.40
C PRO A 65 -3.39 -12.87 1.32
N GLU A 66 -2.95 -12.10 0.33
CA GLU A 66 -3.52 -10.78 0.06
C GLU A 66 -4.98 -10.90 -0.37
N TYR A 67 -5.81 -9.92 0.02
CA TYR A 67 -7.28 -9.91 -0.21
C TYR A 67 -8.08 -11.04 0.45
N VAL A 68 -7.43 -12.04 1.05
CA VAL A 68 -8.11 -13.09 1.83
C VAL A 68 -7.91 -12.86 3.31
N THR A 69 -6.67 -12.85 3.81
CA THR A 69 -6.41 -12.72 5.25
C THR A 69 -5.86 -11.35 5.65
N GLN A 70 -5.20 -10.64 4.74
CA GLN A 70 -4.62 -9.33 5.03
C GLN A 70 -4.49 -8.44 3.80
N CYS A 71 -4.23 -7.16 4.03
CA CYS A 71 -3.74 -6.25 2.98
C CYS A 71 -2.22 -6.46 2.79
N PRO A 72 -1.68 -6.16 1.59
CA PRO A 72 -0.25 -6.25 1.35
C PRO A 72 0.56 -5.22 2.15
N ILE A 73 1.78 -5.60 2.52
CA ILE A 73 2.74 -4.70 3.18
C ILE A 73 3.28 -3.76 2.11
N GLN A 74 2.90 -2.49 2.20
CA GLN A 74 3.31 -1.45 1.24
C GLN A 74 4.83 -1.18 1.29
N PRO A 75 5.45 -0.70 0.19
CA PRO A 75 6.83 -0.22 0.18
C PRO A 75 7.17 0.70 1.37
N GLY A 76 8.29 0.43 2.04
CA GLY A 76 8.74 1.20 3.22
C GLY A 76 8.13 0.74 4.56
N HIS A 77 7.02 0.00 4.55
CA HIS A 77 6.34 -0.44 5.77
C HIS A 77 6.91 -1.75 6.34
N THR A 78 6.54 -2.03 7.60
CA THR A 78 6.89 -3.25 8.32
C THR A 78 5.63 -3.85 8.93
N PHE A 79 5.48 -5.16 8.84
CA PHE A 79 4.44 -5.91 9.55
C PHE A 79 5.09 -6.98 10.42
N ARG A 80 4.74 -7.00 11.71
CA ARG A 80 5.24 -7.99 12.67
C ARG A 80 4.30 -9.20 12.70
N GLN A 81 4.70 -10.26 11.99
CA GLN A 81 3.93 -11.49 11.90
C GLN A 81 4.27 -12.45 13.05
N LYS A 82 3.24 -13.14 13.57
CA LYS A 82 3.36 -14.16 14.61
C LYS A 82 3.07 -15.53 13.99
N VAL A 83 4.03 -16.44 14.08
CA VAL A 83 3.95 -17.78 13.49
C VAL A 83 4.02 -18.81 14.60
N ILE A 84 3.04 -19.71 14.66
CA ILE A 84 2.81 -20.62 15.79
C ILE A 84 2.91 -22.06 15.31
N PHE A 85 4.00 -22.75 15.66
CA PHE A 85 4.25 -24.15 15.31
C PHE A 85 3.63 -25.07 16.35
N SER A 86 2.32 -25.22 16.29
CA SER A 86 1.54 -25.90 17.34
C SER A 86 1.70 -27.43 17.36
N SER A 87 1.83 -28.06 16.19
CA SER A 87 1.78 -29.53 16.06
C SER A 87 2.79 -30.11 15.09
N GLU A 88 3.34 -29.29 14.21
CA GLU A 88 4.17 -29.63 13.07
C GLU A 88 5.57 -30.11 13.51
N GLU A 89 6.10 -31.15 12.87
CA GLU A 89 7.48 -31.65 13.04
C GLU A 89 8.03 -32.16 11.70
N GLY A 90 9.14 -31.60 11.23
CA GLY A 90 9.74 -31.90 9.93
C GLY A 90 10.00 -30.66 9.09
N THR A 91 9.93 -30.79 7.76
CA THR A 91 10.12 -29.67 6.84
C THR A 91 8.79 -29.00 6.48
N LEU A 92 8.77 -27.66 6.53
CA LEU A 92 7.79 -26.76 5.91
C LEU A 92 8.56 -25.71 5.08
N TRP A 93 7.86 -24.67 4.62
CA TRP A 93 8.48 -23.56 3.90
C TRP A 93 7.64 -22.29 4.03
N TRP A 94 8.20 -21.17 3.61
CA TRP A 94 7.51 -19.88 3.52
C TRP A 94 7.74 -19.28 2.14
N HIS A 95 6.79 -18.46 1.67
CA HIS A 95 6.93 -17.76 0.40
C HIS A 95 6.14 -16.47 0.35
N ALA A 96 6.45 -15.61 -0.62
CA ALA A 96 5.60 -14.47 -0.93
C ALA A 96 4.25 -14.92 -1.47
N HIS A 97 3.19 -14.22 -1.07
CA HIS A 97 1.83 -14.47 -1.54
C HIS A 97 1.24 -13.21 -2.19
N SER A 98 2.11 -12.41 -2.83
CA SER A 98 1.73 -11.28 -3.67
C SER A 98 2.19 -11.55 -5.10
N ASP A 99 1.22 -11.70 -5.98
CA ASP A 99 1.43 -12.04 -7.39
C ASP A 99 2.44 -13.20 -7.54
N TRP A 100 3.29 -13.15 -8.57
CA TRP A 100 4.28 -14.18 -8.86
C TRP A 100 5.61 -14.03 -8.09
N SER A 101 5.62 -13.22 -7.03
CA SER A 101 6.85 -12.94 -6.25
C SER A 101 7.45 -14.20 -5.61
N ARG A 102 6.64 -15.25 -5.41
CA ARG A 102 7.06 -16.59 -4.94
C ARG A 102 8.24 -17.16 -5.73
N ALA A 103 8.36 -16.85 -7.02
CA ALA A 103 9.45 -17.33 -7.88
C ALA A 103 10.85 -17.03 -7.31
N THR A 104 10.97 -15.94 -6.53
CA THR A 104 12.27 -15.50 -5.96
C THR A 104 12.23 -15.24 -4.45
N VAL A 105 11.04 -15.13 -3.87
CA VAL A 105 10.81 -14.88 -2.45
C VAL A 105 10.22 -16.12 -1.80
N HIS A 106 11.09 -17.07 -1.45
CA HIS A 106 10.73 -18.29 -0.72
C HIS A 106 11.91 -18.81 0.10
N GLY A 107 11.65 -19.67 1.09
CA GLY A 107 12.68 -20.34 1.89
C GLY A 107 12.12 -21.48 2.73
N ALA A 108 13.00 -22.36 3.22
CA ALA A 108 12.59 -23.51 4.03
C ALA A 108 12.26 -23.13 5.47
N ILE A 109 11.47 -23.96 6.14
CA ILE A 109 11.25 -23.97 7.58
C ILE A 109 11.59 -25.37 8.08
N VAL A 110 12.44 -25.46 9.10
CA VAL A 110 12.74 -26.72 9.79
C VAL A 110 12.12 -26.66 11.18
N VAL A 111 11.19 -27.59 11.43
CA VAL A 111 10.53 -27.74 12.72
C VAL A 111 11.05 -29.01 13.40
N TYR A 112 11.89 -28.84 14.41
CA TYR A 112 12.48 -29.91 15.19
C TYR A 112 11.45 -30.57 16.11
N PRO A 113 11.71 -31.83 16.54
CA PRO A 113 10.95 -32.43 17.62
C PRO A 113 10.87 -31.52 18.84
N LYS A 114 9.80 -31.63 19.62
CA LYS A 114 9.67 -30.93 20.91
C LYS A 114 10.96 -31.11 21.75
N ILE A 115 11.40 -30.06 22.44
CA ILE A 115 12.58 -30.14 23.31
C ILE A 115 12.42 -31.29 24.32
N GLY A 116 13.42 -32.16 24.38
CA GLY A 116 13.41 -33.37 25.22
C GLY A 116 12.93 -34.64 24.51
N THR A 117 12.43 -34.56 23.27
CA THR A 117 12.10 -35.73 22.43
C THR A 117 13.08 -35.90 21.26
N GLY A 118 13.06 -37.06 20.63
CA GLY A 118 13.91 -37.40 19.48
C GLY A 118 13.10 -37.61 18.20
N TYR A 119 13.80 -37.84 17.09
CA TYR A 119 13.19 -38.32 15.86
C TYR A 119 12.64 -39.76 16.05
N PRO A 120 11.56 -40.16 15.36
CA PRO A 120 11.08 -41.55 15.34
C PRO A 120 11.97 -42.49 14.50
N PHE A 121 13.12 -42.00 14.06
CA PHE A 121 14.15 -42.72 13.33
C PHE A 121 15.53 -42.31 13.87
N PRO A 122 16.59 -43.09 13.61
CA PRO A 122 17.93 -42.75 14.08
C PRO A 122 18.34 -41.33 13.68
N LYS A 123 18.84 -40.54 14.65
CA LYS A 123 19.25 -39.15 14.43
C LYS A 123 20.27 -39.09 13.28
N PRO A 124 20.03 -38.27 12.23
CA PRO A 124 20.97 -38.12 11.13
C PRO A 124 22.25 -37.40 11.59
N ASP A 125 23.35 -37.63 10.88
CA ASP A 125 24.63 -36.97 11.15
C ASP A 125 24.63 -35.50 10.73
N ALA A 126 23.85 -35.15 9.69
CA ALA A 126 23.67 -33.77 9.22
C ALA A 126 22.34 -33.59 8.49
N GLU A 127 21.92 -32.34 8.32
CA GLU A 127 20.67 -31.97 7.64
C GLU A 127 20.96 -30.96 6.52
N VAL A 128 20.27 -31.09 5.39
CA VAL A 128 20.54 -30.30 4.18
C VAL A 128 19.23 -29.86 3.52
N PRO A 129 18.95 -28.56 3.43
CA PRO A 129 17.85 -28.04 2.60
C PRO A 129 18.08 -28.30 1.11
N ILE A 130 17.07 -28.83 0.44
CA ILE A 130 17.04 -29.04 -1.01
C ILE A 130 15.76 -28.38 -1.54
N ILE A 131 15.90 -27.19 -2.10
CA ILE A 131 14.79 -26.37 -2.60
C ILE A 131 14.80 -26.45 -4.13
N LEU A 132 13.73 -27.00 -4.70
CA LEU A 132 13.46 -26.95 -6.14
C LEU A 132 12.72 -25.63 -6.44
N GLY A 133 13.06 -24.98 -7.56
CA GLY A 133 12.42 -23.72 -7.96
C GLY A 133 12.70 -23.37 -9.42
N GLU A 134 11.92 -22.44 -9.97
CA GLU A 134 12.00 -22.04 -11.39
C GLU A 134 12.72 -20.71 -11.61
N TRP A 135 13.27 -20.51 -12.80
CA TRP A 135 13.97 -19.29 -13.19
C TRP A 135 13.58 -18.79 -14.58
N TRP A 136 13.29 -17.49 -14.67
CA TRP A 136 13.15 -16.76 -15.94
C TRP A 136 14.31 -15.77 -16.14
N LYS A 137 14.79 -15.60 -17.36
CA LYS A 137 15.65 -14.48 -17.77
C LYS A 137 14.88 -13.17 -17.85
N LYS A 138 13.57 -13.22 -18.10
CA LYS A 138 12.68 -12.05 -18.06
C LYS A 138 12.37 -11.67 -16.60
N ASP A 139 11.99 -10.42 -16.36
CA ASP A 139 11.34 -10.08 -15.10
C ASP A 139 10.05 -10.88 -14.96
N VAL A 140 9.79 -11.42 -13.77
CA VAL A 140 8.63 -12.29 -13.53
C VAL A 140 7.34 -11.46 -13.53
N ASP A 141 7.39 -10.21 -13.07
CA ASP A 141 6.23 -9.32 -13.18
C ASP A 141 5.90 -9.04 -14.65
N GLU A 142 6.89 -8.83 -15.51
CA GLU A 142 6.65 -8.70 -16.96
C GLU A 142 6.12 -9.99 -17.62
N VAL A 143 6.33 -11.17 -17.03
CA VAL A 143 5.71 -12.43 -17.50
C VAL A 143 4.24 -12.44 -17.09
N LEU A 144 3.94 -12.10 -15.84
CA LEU A 144 2.59 -11.98 -15.31
C LEU A 144 1.76 -10.93 -16.07
N GLN A 145 2.27 -9.71 -16.22
CA GLN A 145 1.55 -8.64 -16.91
C GLN A 145 1.25 -8.99 -18.37
N LEU A 146 2.15 -9.72 -19.04
CA LEU A 146 1.92 -10.19 -20.39
C LEU A 146 0.81 -11.26 -20.43
N MET A 147 0.84 -12.24 -19.53
CA MET A 147 -0.21 -13.25 -19.38
C MET A 147 -1.58 -12.58 -19.12
N LEU A 148 -1.62 -11.62 -18.20
CA LEU A 148 -2.85 -10.87 -17.89
C LEU A 148 -3.29 -9.99 -19.05
N ALA A 149 -2.39 -9.36 -19.80
CA ALA A 149 -2.78 -8.53 -20.95
C ALA A 149 -3.39 -9.39 -22.07
N THR A 150 -2.71 -10.48 -22.42
CA THR A 150 -3.06 -11.37 -23.53
C THR A 150 -4.21 -12.32 -23.24
N GLY A 151 -4.43 -12.64 -21.96
CA GLY A 151 -5.34 -13.72 -21.56
C GLY A 151 -4.86 -15.11 -21.99
N GLY A 152 -3.59 -15.26 -22.37
CA GLY A 152 -2.97 -16.53 -22.76
C GLY A 152 -2.20 -17.22 -21.62
N ASP A 153 -1.47 -18.29 -21.96
CA ASP A 153 -0.56 -18.98 -21.04
C ASP A 153 0.72 -18.11 -20.83
N PRO A 154 1.29 -18.04 -19.62
CA PRO A 154 2.57 -17.40 -19.36
C PRO A 154 3.72 -17.97 -20.21
N ASN A 155 4.76 -17.14 -20.40
CA ASN A 155 6.02 -17.62 -20.94
C ASN A 155 6.60 -18.73 -20.06
N ILE A 156 7.04 -19.82 -20.70
CA ILE A 156 7.73 -20.94 -20.07
C ILE A 156 9.02 -20.46 -19.38
N SER A 157 9.37 -21.06 -18.24
CA SER A 157 10.62 -20.81 -17.54
C SER A 157 11.84 -21.19 -18.38
N ASP A 158 12.96 -20.52 -18.13
CA ASP A 158 14.22 -20.77 -18.85
C ASP A 158 15.07 -21.88 -18.21
N ALA A 159 14.82 -22.18 -16.93
CA ALA A 159 15.44 -23.29 -16.21
C ALA A 159 14.70 -23.60 -14.90
N PHE A 160 14.71 -24.88 -14.50
CA PHE A 160 14.59 -25.28 -13.10
C PHE A 160 15.90 -25.08 -12.34
N THR A 161 15.81 -25.10 -11.01
CA THR A 161 16.95 -24.90 -10.11
C THR A 161 16.91 -25.83 -8.91
N ILE A 162 18.09 -26.19 -8.40
CA ILE A 162 18.29 -26.82 -7.09
C ILE A 162 19.06 -25.84 -6.22
N ASN A 163 18.46 -25.41 -5.10
CA ASN A 163 18.98 -24.37 -4.22
C ASN A 163 19.33 -23.07 -4.98
N GLY A 164 18.47 -22.68 -5.93
CA GLY A 164 18.62 -21.47 -6.74
C GLY A 164 19.71 -21.56 -7.82
N GLN A 165 20.22 -22.75 -8.14
CA GLN A 165 21.22 -22.99 -9.18
C GLN A 165 20.68 -23.93 -10.28
N PRO A 166 20.75 -23.55 -11.57
CA PRO A 166 20.26 -24.39 -12.67
C PRO A 166 20.99 -25.73 -12.85
N GLY A 167 22.29 -25.75 -12.59
CA GLY A 167 23.15 -26.92 -12.82
C GLY A 167 24.07 -26.75 -14.02
N ASP A 168 25.04 -27.65 -14.16
CA ASP A 168 26.18 -27.51 -15.08
C ASP A 168 25.86 -27.75 -16.55
N PHE A 169 24.68 -28.29 -16.86
CA PHE A 169 24.21 -28.45 -18.24
C PHE A 169 23.60 -27.17 -18.83
N TYR A 170 23.32 -26.16 -18.01
CA TYR A 170 22.84 -24.88 -18.51
C TYR A 170 23.98 -23.93 -18.86
N PRO A 171 23.80 -23.06 -19.87
CA PRO A 171 24.76 -22.02 -20.21
C PRO A 171 25.18 -21.19 -18.99
N CYS A 172 26.48 -20.91 -18.86
CA CYS A 172 27.08 -20.13 -17.78
C CYS A 172 26.76 -20.58 -16.34
N SER A 173 26.35 -21.83 -16.13
CA SER A 173 25.87 -22.31 -14.81
C SER A 173 26.82 -23.33 -14.14
N ARG A 174 27.87 -23.79 -14.84
CA ARG A 174 28.84 -24.79 -14.34
C ARG A 174 29.57 -24.37 -13.06
N ALA A 175 30.01 -23.11 -12.97
CA ALA A 175 30.71 -22.60 -11.79
C ALA A 175 29.79 -22.47 -10.56
N GLY A 176 28.51 -22.15 -10.79
CA GLY A 176 27.50 -21.96 -9.73
C GLY A 176 26.78 -23.24 -9.30
N THR A 177 27.02 -24.39 -9.96
CA THR A 177 26.33 -25.65 -9.69
C THR A 177 26.44 -26.04 -8.21
N PHE A 178 25.30 -26.32 -7.58
CA PHE A 178 25.25 -26.72 -6.17
C PHE A 178 26.02 -28.04 -5.94
N LYS A 179 26.89 -28.07 -4.93
CA LYS A 179 27.67 -29.24 -4.55
C LYS A 179 27.44 -29.56 -3.08
N LEU A 180 27.07 -30.81 -2.79
CA LEU A 180 26.95 -31.33 -1.43
C LEU A 180 28.10 -32.30 -1.15
N ASN A 181 28.89 -31.98 -0.14
CA ASN A 181 29.94 -32.83 0.39
C ASN A 181 29.37 -33.82 1.39
N VAL A 182 29.71 -35.11 1.25
CA VAL A 182 29.30 -36.17 2.17
C VAL A 182 30.46 -37.06 2.61
N ASP A 183 30.35 -37.62 3.80
CA ASP A 183 31.30 -38.58 4.36
C ASP A 183 30.76 -40.00 4.22
N HIS A 184 31.64 -40.93 3.83
CA HIS A 184 31.25 -42.31 3.63
C HIS A 184 30.76 -42.95 4.94
N GLY A 185 29.62 -43.64 4.88
CA GLY A 185 28.96 -44.28 6.02
C GLY A 185 28.03 -43.39 6.84
N LYS A 186 28.03 -42.07 6.60
CA LYS A 186 27.17 -41.11 7.30
C LYS A 186 25.77 -41.03 6.70
N THR A 187 24.81 -40.57 7.50
CA THR A 187 23.41 -40.40 7.10
C THR A 187 23.01 -38.93 7.14
N TYR A 188 22.49 -38.43 6.03
CA TYR A 188 22.08 -37.04 5.84
C TYR A 188 20.57 -36.96 5.71
N LEU A 189 19.93 -36.01 6.38
CA LEU A 189 18.51 -35.74 6.24
C LEU A 189 18.29 -34.58 5.26
N PHE A 190 17.73 -34.87 4.10
CA PHE A 190 17.39 -33.88 3.10
C PHE A 190 16.03 -33.29 3.43
N ARG A 191 16.01 -31.98 3.67
CA ARG A 191 14.83 -31.15 3.95
C ARG A 191 14.33 -30.59 2.61
N MET A 192 13.54 -31.37 1.90
CA MET A 192 13.15 -31.09 0.51
C MET A 192 11.91 -30.19 0.44
N VAL A 193 11.97 -29.18 -0.42
CA VAL A 193 10.86 -28.26 -0.74
C VAL A 193 10.72 -28.16 -2.24
N ASN A 194 9.51 -28.30 -2.77
CA ASN A 194 9.22 -27.87 -4.14
C ASN A 194 8.57 -26.47 -4.10
N ALA A 195 9.36 -25.45 -4.44
CA ALA A 195 8.96 -24.06 -4.60
C ALA A 195 8.86 -23.65 -6.09
N ASP A 196 8.78 -24.63 -7.01
CA ASP A 196 8.48 -24.39 -8.42
C ASP A 196 7.11 -23.71 -8.56
N MET A 197 6.94 -22.95 -9.65
CA MET A 197 5.76 -22.14 -9.85
C MET A 197 4.64 -22.93 -10.51
N ASN A 198 4.97 -23.79 -11.48
CA ASN A 198 4.01 -24.41 -12.38
C ASN A 198 4.24 -25.91 -12.63
N GLU A 199 5.25 -26.56 -12.02
CA GLU A 199 5.59 -27.95 -12.36
C GLU A 199 5.84 -28.89 -11.16
N ILE A 200 5.32 -30.12 -11.28
CA ILE A 200 5.61 -31.24 -10.37
C ILE A 200 6.99 -31.81 -10.73
N MET A 201 7.80 -32.22 -9.76
CA MET A 201 9.17 -32.66 -10.03
C MET A 201 9.45 -34.11 -9.65
N PHE A 202 10.01 -34.87 -10.59
CA PHE A 202 10.77 -36.08 -10.29
C PHE A 202 12.17 -35.70 -9.81
N TYR A 203 12.62 -36.24 -8.68
CA TYR A 203 13.98 -36.05 -8.16
C TYR A 203 14.69 -37.38 -7.90
N LYS A 204 15.98 -37.44 -8.23
CA LYS A 204 16.82 -38.64 -8.04
C LYS A 204 18.28 -38.32 -7.85
N ILE A 205 18.97 -39.15 -7.06
CA ILE A 205 20.42 -39.14 -6.91
C ILE A 205 20.99 -40.42 -7.54
N ALA A 206 22.01 -40.26 -8.39
CA ALA A 206 22.60 -41.40 -9.10
C ALA A 206 23.10 -42.48 -8.12
N LYS A 207 22.72 -43.73 -8.36
CA LYS A 207 23.09 -44.93 -7.56
C LYS A 207 22.70 -44.90 -6.07
N HIS A 208 22.04 -43.86 -5.58
CA HIS A 208 21.56 -43.78 -4.20
C HIS A 208 20.05 -44.05 -4.15
N LYS A 209 19.59 -44.50 -2.99
CA LYS A 209 18.17 -44.58 -2.65
C LYS A 209 17.92 -43.59 -1.52
N LEU A 210 16.74 -42.98 -1.52
CA LEU A 210 16.27 -42.13 -0.43
C LEU A 210 15.26 -42.91 0.41
N THR A 211 15.27 -42.69 1.71
CA THR A 211 14.22 -43.20 2.60
C THR A 211 13.41 -42.00 3.08
N VAL A 212 12.18 -41.85 2.59
CA VAL A 212 11.25 -40.81 3.05
C VAL A 212 10.80 -41.16 4.47
N VAL A 213 10.95 -40.22 5.39
CA VAL A 213 10.61 -40.37 6.81
C VAL A 213 9.67 -39.27 7.32
N GLY A 214 9.41 -38.26 6.50
CA GLY A 214 8.44 -37.20 6.79
C GLY A 214 7.99 -36.52 5.52
N ALA A 215 6.82 -35.90 5.59
CA ALA A 215 6.15 -35.28 4.47
C ALA A 215 5.22 -34.18 5.01
N ASP A 216 5.38 -32.92 4.59
CA ASP A 216 4.56 -31.78 5.05
C ASP A 216 4.54 -31.61 6.58
N ALA A 217 5.73 -31.71 7.20
CA ALA A 217 5.94 -31.70 8.64
C ALA A 217 5.05 -32.67 9.45
N SER A 218 4.86 -33.87 8.88
CA SER A 218 4.35 -35.05 9.56
C SER A 218 5.23 -36.26 9.26
N TYR A 219 5.52 -37.08 10.27
CA TYR A 219 6.32 -38.29 10.08
C TYR A 219 5.56 -39.38 9.31
N THR A 220 6.28 -40.08 8.46
CA THR A 220 5.75 -41.18 7.65
C THR A 220 6.36 -42.51 8.06
N LYS A 221 5.69 -43.61 7.72
CA LYS A 221 6.37 -44.91 7.65
C LYS A 221 7.54 -44.81 6.67
N PRO A 222 8.73 -45.34 7.02
CA PRO A 222 9.90 -45.23 6.16
C PRO A 222 9.65 -45.81 4.75
N LEU A 223 9.68 -44.96 3.71
CA LEU A 223 9.50 -45.37 2.32
C LEU A 223 10.83 -45.28 1.57
N LYS A 224 11.44 -46.44 1.30
CA LYS A 224 12.71 -46.53 0.57
C LYS A 224 12.47 -46.52 -0.94
N SER A 225 12.87 -45.44 -1.61
CA SER A 225 12.66 -45.26 -3.06
C SER A 225 13.94 -44.91 -3.82
N LYS A 226 13.93 -45.18 -5.12
CA LYS A 226 15.00 -44.80 -6.06
C LYS A 226 14.82 -43.38 -6.60
N TYR A 227 13.63 -42.81 -6.49
CA TYR A 227 13.27 -41.45 -6.91
C TYR A 227 12.15 -40.96 -5.98
N VAL A 228 11.98 -39.65 -5.88
CA VAL A 228 10.85 -39.04 -5.16
C VAL A 228 10.11 -38.10 -6.10
N VAL A 229 8.85 -37.82 -5.77
CA VAL A 229 7.98 -36.90 -6.51
C VAL A 229 7.42 -35.90 -5.53
N LEU A 230 7.55 -34.62 -5.85
CA LEU A 230 7.01 -33.53 -5.06
C LEU A 230 6.31 -32.56 -6.00
N SER A 231 5.06 -32.23 -5.71
CA SER A 231 4.35 -31.17 -6.41
C SER A 231 4.67 -29.79 -5.82
N PRO A 232 4.44 -28.68 -6.55
CA PRO A 232 4.57 -27.33 -5.99
C PRO A 232 3.83 -27.22 -4.66
N GLY A 233 4.53 -26.73 -3.64
CA GLY A 233 4.06 -26.61 -2.26
C GLY A 233 4.22 -27.84 -1.37
N GLN A 234 4.62 -28.98 -1.91
CA GLN A 234 4.93 -30.15 -1.08
C GLN A 234 6.36 -30.12 -0.54
N THR A 235 6.51 -30.73 0.63
CA THR A 235 7.80 -30.97 1.28
C THR A 235 8.00 -32.43 1.63
N LEU A 236 9.26 -32.89 1.66
CA LEU A 236 9.65 -34.22 2.11
C LEU A 236 10.90 -34.16 3.00
N ASP A 237 10.94 -35.04 3.99
CA ASP A 237 12.11 -35.35 4.80
C ASP A 237 12.69 -36.70 4.34
N CYS A 238 13.86 -36.69 3.71
CA CYS A 238 14.46 -37.87 3.09
C CYS A 238 15.83 -38.20 3.68
N LEU A 239 15.99 -39.40 4.25
CA LEU A 239 17.29 -39.90 4.67
C LEU A 239 18.08 -40.41 3.45
N LEU A 240 19.29 -39.86 3.30
CA LEU A 240 20.32 -40.34 2.41
C LEU A 240 21.41 -41.02 3.23
N HIS A 241 21.64 -42.31 2.99
CA HIS A 241 22.80 -43.01 3.54
C HIS A 241 23.95 -43.01 2.52
N ALA A 242 25.07 -42.38 2.88
CA ALA A 242 26.24 -42.18 2.03
C ALA A 242 27.12 -43.45 1.97
N ASN A 243 26.56 -44.53 1.41
CA ASN A 243 27.19 -45.86 1.41
C ASN A 243 27.58 -46.37 0.02
N ARG A 244 27.75 -45.47 -0.94
CA ARG A 244 28.25 -45.82 -2.27
C ARG A 244 29.76 -45.69 -2.29
N ARG A 245 30.40 -46.38 -3.24
CA ARG A 245 31.84 -46.21 -3.51
C ARG A 245 32.13 -44.70 -3.58
N PRO A 246 33.13 -44.19 -2.85
CA PRO A 246 33.42 -42.76 -2.89
C PRO A 246 33.61 -42.27 -4.34
N GLY A 247 33.01 -41.13 -4.66
CA GLY A 247 32.88 -40.64 -6.02
C GLY A 247 31.99 -39.40 -6.12
N ARG A 248 31.67 -38.99 -7.36
CA ARG A 248 30.73 -37.90 -7.66
C ARG A 248 29.47 -38.43 -8.32
N TYR A 249 28.33 -37.93 -7.89
CA TYR A 249 27.01 -38.41 -8.30
C TYR A 249 26.10 -37.21 -8.57
N TYR A 250 25.43 -37.19 -9.71
CA TYR A 250 24.43 -36.16 -9.95
C TYR A 250 23.18 -36.39 -9.09
N MET A 251 22.73 -35.31 -8.46
CA MET A 251 21.37 -35.07 -8.05
C MET A 251 20.67 -34.40 -9.24
N ALA A 252 19.52 -34.90 -9.66
CA ALA A 252 18.81 -34.37 -10.82
C ALA A 252 17.31 -34.26 -10.55
N ALA A 253 16.71 -33.18 -11.06
CA ALA A 253 15.27 -32.98 -11.05
C ALA A 253 14.75 -32.65 -12.45
N ARG A 254 13.56 -33.15 -12.79
CA ARG A 254 12.85 -32.83 -14.03
C ARG A 254 11.35 -32.72 -13.79
N ALA A 255 10.67 -31.95 -14.63
CA ALA A 255 9.22 -31.85 -14.62
C ALA A 255 8.54 -33.20 -14.85
N TYR A 256 7.43 -33.39 -14.16
CA TYR A 256 6.36 -34.32 -14.45
C TYR A 256 5.19 -33.51 -15.01
N SER A 257 4.86 -33.72 -16.28
CA SER A 257 3.76 -33.04 -16.97
C SER A 257 2.91 -34.06 -17.74
N SER A 258 1.62 -34.07 -17.45
CA SER A 258 0.62 -34.98 -18.03
C SER A 258 -0.29 -34.32 -19.07
N GLY A 259 -0.16 -33.00 -19.25
CA GLY A 259 -0.95 -32.22 -20.21
C GLY A 259 -0.61 -32.57 -21.66
N ILE A 260 -1.63 -32.74 -22.49
CA ILE A 260 -1.45 -32.92 -23.94
C ILE A 260 -1.51 -31.54 -24.58
N GLY A 261 -0.48 -31.15 -25.33
CA GLY A 261 -0.43 -29.85 -26.00
C GLY A 261 -0.20 -28.64 -25.08
N VAL A 262 0.03 -28.86 -23.78
CA VAL A 262 0.37 -27.80 -22.81
C VAL A 262 1.89 -27.65 -22.77
N PRO A 263 2.44 -26.48 -23.17
CA PRO A 263 3.87 -26.25 -23.13
C PRO A 263 4.40 -26.18 -21.69
N PHE A 264 5.62 -26.67 -21.50
CA PHE A 264 6.32 -26.64 -20.20
C PHE A 264 7.84 -26.63 -20.41
N ASP A 265 8.60 -26.29 -19.36
CA ASP A 265 10.07 -26.42 -19.38
C ASP A 265 10.43 -27.92 -19.31
N ASN A 266 10.97 -28.47 -20.40
CA ASN A 266 11.38 -29.88 -20.47
C ASN A 266 12.89 -30.08 -20.23
N THR A 267 13.53 -29.15 -19.54
CA THR A 267 14.94 -29.28 -19.15
C THR A 267 15.10 -30.09 -17.85
N THR A 268 16.34 -30.47 -17.52
CA THR A 268 16.67 -31.21 -16.28
C THR A 268 17.71 -30.41 -15.50
N THR A 269 17.36 -29.99 -14.29
CA THR A 269 18.28 -29.30 -13.37
C THR A 269 19.15 -30.30 -12.62
N THR A 270 20.41 -29.93 -12.38
CA THR A 270 21.41 -30.80 -11.75
C THR A 270 22.19 -30.13 -10.63
N ALA A 271 22.58 -30.96 -9.67
CA ALA A 271 23.52 -30.64 -8.60
C ALA A 271 24.42 -31.85 -8.36
N ILE A 272 25.50 -31.70 -7.61
CA ILE A 272 26.51 -32.74 -7.44
C ILE A 272 26.58 -33.16 -5.97
N LEU A 273 26.39 -34.44 -5.70
CA LEU A 273 26.77 -35.06 -4.45
C LEU A 273 28.18 -35.63 -4.60
N GLN A 274 29.10 -35.26 -3.72
CA GLN A 274 30.49 -35.70 -3.79
C GLN A 274 31.00 -36.14 -2.42
N TYR A 275 31.75 -37.24 -2.39
CA TYR A 275 32.35 -37.73 -1.16
C TYR A 275 33.59 -36.89 -0.79
N ASN A 276 33.99 -36.82 0.48
CA ASN A 276 35.14 -36.01 0.89
C ASN A 276 36.52 -36.70 0.69
N LEU A 277 36.58 -38.03 0.56
CA LEU A 277 37.84 -38.80 0.49
C LEU A 277 37.75 -39.96 -0.52
N ASN A 278 38.91 -40.45 -1.00
CA ASN A 278 39.09 -41.74 -1.72
C ASN A 278 38.50 -41.89 -3.14
N TYR A 279 38.57 -40.86 -3.98
CA TYR A 279 38.30 -40.98 -5.42
C TYR A 279 39.05 -39.91 -6.22
N ASP A 280 39.19 -40.12 -7.53
CA ASP A 280 39.79 -39.14 -8.44
C ASP A 280 38.82 -37.96 -8.69
N PRO A 281 39.17 -36.73 -8.25
CA PRO A 281 38.33 -35.54 -8.44
C PRO A 281 38.06 -35.20 -9.91
N SER A 282 38.92 -35.66 -10.83
CA SER A 282 38.78 -35.43 -12.27
C SER A 282 37.68 -36.28 -12.93
N SER A 283 37.21 -37.33 -12.26
CA SER A 283 36.14 -38.19 -12.76
C SER A 283 34.81 -37.44 -12.94
N SER A 284 34.13 -37.72 -14.05
CA SER A 284 32.80 -37.14 -14.33
C SER A 284 31.76 -37.71 -13.38
N PRO A 285 30.83 -36.90 -12.84
CA PRO A 285 29.79 -37.41 -11.95
C PRO A 285 28.87 -38.42 -12.64
N ILE A 286 28.46 -39.45 -11.91
CA ILE A 286 27.58 -40.51 -12.45
C ILE A 286 26.15 -39.96 -12.60
N HIS A 287 25.53 -40.21 -13.75
CA HIS A 287 24.17 -39.74 -14.06
C HIS A 287 23.06 -40.66 -13.51
N PRO A 288 21.93 -40.09 -13.03
CA PRO A 288 20.72 -40.85 -12.73
C PRO A 288 19.84 -41.01 -13.98
N SER A 289 19.17 -42.15 -14.11
CA SER A 289 18.02 -42.29 -15.02
C SER A 289 16.74 -41.92 -14.28
N LEU A 290 16.17 -40.77 -14.58
CA LEU A 290 14.86 -40.32 -14.07
C LEU A 290 13.72 -41.01 -14.86
N PRO A 291 12.51 -41.14 -14.27
CA PRO A 291 11.31 -41.44 -15.04
C PRO A 291 11.12 -40.47 -16.22
N TYR A 292 10.32 -40.86 -17.20
CA TYR A 292 9.98 -39.95 -18.31
C TYR A 292 9.00 -38.87 -17.81
N TYR A 293 8.98 -37.69 -18.43
CA TYR A 293 8.21 -36.54 -17.91
C TYR A 293 6.69 -36.82 -17.84
N ASN A 294 6.15 -37.72 -18.67
CA ASN A 294 4.73 -38.07 -18.67
C ASN A 294 4.41 -39.40 -17.96
N ASP A 295 5.33 -39.93 -17.14
CA ASP A 295 5.14 -41.22 -16.46
C ASP A 295 4.23 -41.06 -15.22
N THR A 296 2.92 -40.90 -15.48
CA THR A 296 1.86 -40.77 -14.46
C THR A 296 1.83 -41.95 -13.50
N SER A 297 2.11 -43.16 -14.00
CA SER A 297 2.16 -44.37 -13.17
C SER A 297 3.29 -44.28 -12.14
N SER A 298 4.47 -43.83 -12.53
CA SER A 298 5.57 -43.63 -11.58
C SER A 298 5.31 -42.51 -10.59
N ALA A 299 4.64 -41.42 -11.02
CA ALA A 299 4.30 -40.29 -10.15
C ALA A 299 3.31 -40.69 -9.05
N PHE A 300 2.13 -41.18 -9.42
CA PHE A 300 1.06 -41.48 -8.45
C PHE A 300 1.29 -42.78 -7.68
N ARG A 301 2.10 -43.72 -8.19
CA ARG A 301 2.58 -44.86 -7.39
C ARG A 301 3.44 -44.40 -6.22
N PHE A 302 4.31 -43.39 -6.41
CA PHE A 302 5.13 -42.87 -5.33
C PHE A 302 4.28 -42.11 -4.31
N LEU A 303 3.46 -41.17 -4.76
CA LEU A 303 2.60 -40.36 -3.88
C LEU A 303 1.64 -41.25 -3.07
N GLY A 304 1.09 -42.28 -3.71
CA GLY A 304 0.17 -43.22 -3.08
C GLY A 304 0.77 -44.24 -2.13
N GLN A 305 2.11 -44.36 -2.08
CA GLN A 305 2.80 -45.25 -1.15
C GLN A 305 3.09 -44.59 0.20
N LEU A 306 2.92 -43.27 0.30
CA LEU A 306 3.11 -42.56 1.55
C LEU A 306 2.01 -42.95 2.56
N LYS A 307 2.45 -43.24 3.77
CA LYS A 307 1.59 -43.61 4.90
C LYS A 307 2.08 -42.87 6.13
N SER A 308 1.16 -42.39 6.96
CA SER A 308 1.49 -41.84 8.27
C SER A 308 2.19 -42.90 9.13
N LEU A 309 2.91 -42.45 10.15
CA LEU A 309 3.54 -43.36 11.10
C LEU A 309 2.49 -44.20 11.85
N ASN A 310 1.40 -43.55 12.29
CA ASN A 310 0.31 -44.09 13.11
C ASN A 310 0.80 -45.06 14.19
N SER A 311 1.58 -44.53 15.13
CA SER A 311 2.10 -45.22 16.31
C SER A 311 1.55 -44.60 17.60
N ASP A 312 1.78 -45.22 18.74
CA ASP A 312 1.31 -44.68 20.03
C ASP A 312 1.82 -43.26 20.32
N ASP A 313 3.09 -42.98 19.96
CA ASP A 313 3.69 -41.64 20.11
C ASP A 313 3.25 -40.63 19.03
N TYR A 314 2.71 -41.13 17.91
CA TYR A 314 2.31 -40.34 16.74
C TYR A 314 0.97 -40.85 16.18
N PRO A 315 -0.13 -40.74 16.94
CA PRO A 315 -1.40 -41.32 16.57
C PRO A 315 -2.10 -40.50 15.49
N ASP A 316 -2.70 -41.18 14.52
CA ASP A 316 -3.59 -40.52 13.58
C ASP A 316 -4.97 -40.25 14.20
N SER A 317 -5.53 -39.09 13.89
CA SER A 317 -6.88 -38.69 14.28
C SER A 317 -7.76 -38.47 13.05
N VAL A 318 -7.88 -39.51 12.22
CA VAL A 318 -8.68 -39.46 10.98
C VAL A 318 -10.17 -39.36 11.33
N PRO A 319 -10.89 -38.32 10.87
CA PRO A 319 -12.32 -38.24 11.11
C PRO A 319 -13.06 -39.39 10.41
N LEU A 320 -13.80 -40.20 11.18
CA LEU A 320 -14.58 -41.34 10.65
C LEU A 320 -15.99 -40.93 10.21
N ASN A 321 -16.66 -40.09 11.00
CA ASN A 321 -17.94 -39.50 10.66
C ASN A 321 -17.71 -38.11 10.04
N VAL A 322 -18.11 -37.93 8.78
CA VAL A 322 -17.78 -36.75 7.97
C VAL A 322 -19.00 -36.22 7.23
N THR A 323 -19.06 -34.89 7.13
CA THR A 323 -19.86 -34.24 6.07
C THR A 323 -19.05 -34.29 4.78
N ARG A 324 -19.65 -34.66 3.65
CA ARG A 324 -18.96 -34.74 2.36
C ARG A 324 -19.30 -33.56 1.46
N MET A 325 -18.29 -33.05 0.76
CA MET A 325 -18.43 -32.21 -0.41
C MET A 325 -17.61 -32.77 -1.57
N VAL A 326 -18.11 -32.61 -2.79
CA VAL A 326 -17.40 -32.95 -4.03
C VAL A 326 -17.20 -31.64 -4.79
N THR A 327 -15.97 -31.34 -5.18
CA THR A 327 -15.63 -30.14 -5.92
C THR A 327 -14.90 -30.51 -7.20
N THR A 328 -15.29 -29.88 -8.30
CA THR A 328 -14.59 -29.99 -9.57
C THR A 328 -13.51 -28.91 -9.64
N ILE A 329 -12.38 -29.26 -10.24
CA ILE A 329 -11.27 -28.36 -10.49
C ILE A 329 -10.99 -28.39 -11.98
N SER A 330 -10.99 -27.21 -12.60
CA SER A 330 -11.03 -27.08 -14.05
C SER A 330 -10.17 -25.93 -14.52
N VAL A 331 -9.51 -26.12 -15.66
CA VAL A 331 -9.09 -25.00 -16.51
C VAL A 331 -10.30 -24.59 -17.33
N ASN A 332 -10.52 -23.29 -17.45
CA ASN A 332 -11.71 -22.67 -18.03
C ASN A 332 -11.30 -21.54 -18.99
N ALA A 333 -12.30 -20.86 -19.54
CA ALA A 333 -12.12 -19.68 -20.36
C ALA A 333 -13.18 -18.61 -20.02
N PHE A 334 -12.82 -17.34 -20.20
CA PHE A 334 -13.77 -16.24 -20.24
C PHE A 334 -14.02 -15.78 -21.69
N PRO A 335 -15.27 -15.48 -22.06
CA PRO A 335 -15.57 -14.87 -23.35
C PRO A 335 -14.84 -13.53 -23.52
N CYS A 336 -14.35 -13.26 -24.72
CA CYS A 336 -13.80 -11.96 -25.06
C CYS A 336 -14.91 -10.94 -25.33
N VAL A 337 -15.10 -9.99 -24.41
CA VAL A 337 -16.11 -8.93 -24.56
C VAL A 337 -15.44 -7.66 -25.12
N SER A 338 -15.77 -7.30 -26.37
CA SER A 338 -15.38 -6.03 -27.00
C SER A 338 -16.19 -4.88 -26.38
N PRO A 339 -15.59 -3.76 -25.91
CA PRO A 339 -14.70 -2.90 -26.71
C PRO A 339 -13.43 -2.41 -25.97
N THR A 340 -12.90 -3.19 -25.03
CA THR A 340 -11.58 -2.87 -24.46
C THR A 340 -10.50 -3.42 -25.41
N ASN A 341 -9.41 -2.69 -25.63
CA ASN A 341 -8.25 -3.11 -26.46
C ASN A 341 -7.48 -4.34 -25.90
N ALA A 342 -8.16 -5.28 -25.24
CA ALA A 342 -7.56 -6.47 -24.63
C ALA A 342 -7.37 -7.58 -25.67
N SER A 343 -6.20 -8.23 -25.68
CA SER A 343 -5.90 -9.39 -26.53
C SER A 343 -6.58 -10.67 -26.02
N CYS A 344 -6.75 -11.65 -26.92
CA CYS A 344 -7.46 -12.91 -26.68
C CYS A 344 -6.64 -14.07 -27.24
N GLU A 345 -5.53 -14.37 -26.58
CA GLU A 345 -4.58 -15.41 -27.01
C GLU A 345 -4.91 -16.81 -26.46
N GLY A 346 -5.99 -16.94 -25.67
CA GLY A 346 -6.49 -18.23 -25.23
C GLY A 346 -7.14 -19.03 -26.37
N PRO A 347 -7.37 -20.35 -26.18
CA PRO A 347 -8.06 -21.19 -27.15
C PRO A 347 -9.43 -20.61 -27.56
N ASN A 348 -9.85 -20.82 -28.81
CA ASN A 348 -11.15 -20.35 -29.33
C ASN A 348 -11.39 -18.83 -29.21
N VAL A 349 -10.33 -18.01 -29.24
CA VAL A 349 -10.40 -16.54 -29.10
C VAL A 349 -11.03 -16.14 -27.76
N THR A 350 -10.57 -16.80 -26.70
CA THR A 350 -11.00 -16.55 -25.32
C THR A 350 -9.83 -16.09 -24.46
N ARG A 351 -10.08 -15.91 -23.17
CA ARG A 351 -9.05 -15.64 -22.16
C ARG A 351 -9.04 -16.78 -21.15
N LEU A 352 -7.88 -17.36 -20.88
CA LEU A 352 -7.76 -18.49 -19.95
C LEU A 352 -8.24 -18.09 -18.55
N ALA A 353 -8.98 -19.01 -17.95
CA ALA A 353 -9.50 -18.93 -16.60
C ALA A 353 -9.27 -20.27 -15.90
N ALA A 354 -9.51 -20.33 -14.59
CA ALA A 354 -9.47 -21.57 -13.84
C ALA A 354 -10.47 -21.48 -12.69
N SER A 355 -11.05 -22.59 -12.27
CA SER A 355 -12.15 -22.55 -11.33
C SER A 355 -12.21 -23.73 -10.37
N MET A 356 -12.90 -23.51 -9.26
CA MET A 356 -13.43 -24.56 -8.40
C MET A 356 -14.96 -24.54 -8.46
N ASN A 357 -15.61 -25.67 -8.80
CA ASN A 357 -17.06 -25.75 -9.00
C ASN A 357 -17.64 -24.72 -9.99
N ASN A 358 -16.92 -24.47 -11.09
CA ASN A 358 -17.27 -23.50 -12.13
C ASN A 358 -17.32 -22.03 -11.64
N ILE A 359 -16.65 -21.74 -10.53
CA ILE A 359 -16.46 -20.39 -10.01
C ILE A 359 -14.97 -20.06 -10.07
N SER A 360 -14.61 -19.10 -10.92
CA SER A 360 -13.29 -18.49 -10.92
C SER A 360 -13.28 -17.39 -9.87
N PHE A 361 -12.37 -17.48 -8.91
CA PHE A 361 -12.33 -16.54 -7.81
C PHE A 361 -11.94 -15.14 -8.26
N ALA A 362 -12.65 -14.15 -7.72
CA ALA A 362 -12.33 -12.75 -7.88
C ALA A 362 -11.76 -12.20 -6.58
N ASN A 363 -10.59 -11.58 -6.62
CA ASN A 363 -10.02 -10.92 -5.46
C ASN A 363 -10.89 -9.74 -5.01
N PRO A 364 -11.35 -9.69 -3.75
CA PRO A 364 -12.15 -8.57 -3.25
C PRO A 364 -11.28 -7.35 -2.88
N ASP A 365 -11.88 -6.16 -2.87
CA ASP A 365 -11.19 -4.94 -2.42
C ASP A 365 -10.95 -4.91 -0.90
N ILE A 366 -11.71 -5.67 -0.10
CA ILE A 366 -11.52 -5.80 1.35
C ILE A 366 -11.15 -7.24 1.67
N ALA A 367 -10.10 -7.44 2.48
CA ALA A 367 -9.69 -8.77 2.89
C ALA A 367 -10.86 -9.54 3.53
N ILE A 368 -11.14 -10.78 3.09
CA ILE A 368 -12.27 -11.59 3.57
C ILE A 368 -12.23 -11.77 5.08
N LEU A 369 -11.06 -11.97 5.68
CA LEU A 369 -10.88 -12.05 7.12
C LEU A 369 -11.29 -10.76 7.83
N GLN A 370 -10.91 -9.61 7.30
CA GLN A 370 -11.32 -8.31 7.82
C GLN A 370 -12.84 -8.13 7.69
N ALA A 371 -13.41 -8.49 6.54
CA ALA A 371 -14.84 -8.40 6.29
C ALA A 371 -15.64 -9.32 7.23
N TYR A 372 -15.19 -10.56 7.40
CA TYR A 372 -15.78 -11.54 8.31
C TYR A 372 -15.72 -11.06 9.77
N TYR A 373 -14.53 -10.67 10.23
CA TYR A 373 -14.31 -10.26 11.63
C TYR A 373 -15.05 -8.97 11.99
N LYS A 374 -15.14 -8.00 11.07
CA LYS A 374 -15.85 -6.73 11.27
C LYS A 374 -17.31 -6.74 10.82
N HIS A 375 -17.83 -7.89 10.36
CA HIS A 375 -19.19 -8.05 9.84
C HIS A 375 -19.53 -7.08 8.67
N ILE A 376 -18.58 -6.83 7.77
CA ILE A 376 -18.78 -6.00 6.58
C ILE A 376 -19.54 -6.81 5.52
N LYS A 377 -20.67 -6.28 5.06
CA LYS A 377 -21.54 -6.92 4.06
C LYS A 377 -21.07 -6.61 2.64
N GLY A 378 -21.40 -7.50 1.69
CA GLY A 378 -21.17 -7.29 0.25
C GLY A 378 -19.77 -7.64 -0.27
N VAL A 379 -18.84 -8.07 0.60
CA VAL A 379 -17.46 -8.40 0.20
C VAL A 379 -17.34 -9.79 -0.42
N PHE A 380 -18.12 -10.75 0.08
CA PHE A 380 -18.11 -12.13 -0.40
C PHE A 380 -19.51 -12.76 -0.26
N GLY A 381 -19.81 -13.72 -1.13
CA GLY A 381 -20.98 -14.60 -1.02
C GLY A 381 -20.66 -15.83 -0.19
N THR A 382 -21.67 -16.43 0.47
CA THR A 382 -21.52 -17.65 1.28
C THR A 382 -22.01 -18.91 0.55
N ASN A 383 -22.20 -18.82 -0.76
CA ASN A 383 -22.93 -19.81 -1.54
C ASN A 383 -22.02 -20.73 -2.34
N PHE A 384 -20.77 -20.93 -1.90
CA PHE A 384 -19.87 -21.88 -2.55
C PHE A 384 -20.49 -23.30 -2.55
N PRO A 385 -20.76 -23.91 -3.72
CA PRO A 385 -21.48 -25.17 -3.82
C PRO A 385 -20.72 -26.32 -3.16
N SER A 386 -21.43 -27.18 -2.40
CA SER A 386 -20.85 -28.43 -1.85
C SER A 386 -20.69 -29.51 -2.92
N TYR A 387 -21.34 -29.36 -4.06
CA TYR A 387 -21.34 -30.32 -5.17
C TYR A 387 -21.23 -29.54 -6.48
N PRO A 388 -20.64 -30.12 -7.53
CA PRO A 388 -20.52 -29.44 -8.81
C PRO A 388 -21.91 -29.06 -9.33
N PRO A 389 -22.12 -27.82 -9.80
CA PRO A 389 -23.43 -27.39 -10.31
C PRO A 389 -23.82 -28.14 -11.58
N LEU A 390 -22.82 -28.64 -12.32
CA LEU A 390 -23.00 -29.44 -13.54
C LEU A 390 -22.25 -30.76 -13.36
N VAL A 391 -22.94 -31.87 -13.62
CA VAL A 391 -22.36 -33.22 -13.57
C VAL A 391 -22.29 -33.77 -14.97
N PHE A 392 -21.09 -34.14 -15.39
CA PHE A 392 -20.78 -34.74 -16.68
C PHE A 392 -19.67 -35.77 -16.51
N ASN A 393 -19.28 -36.46 -17.58
CA ASN A 393 -18.11 -37.32 -17.54
C ASN A 393 -16.84 -36.47 -17.49
N PHE A 394 -16.39 -36.09 -16.29
CA PHE A 394 -15.27 -35.17 -16.06
C PHE A 394 -13.96 -35.59 -16.72
N THR A 395 -13.79 -36.87 -17.04
CA THR A 395 -12.58 -37.43 -17.65
C THR A 395 -12.75 -37.77 -19.13
N ALA A 396 -13.79 -37.30 -19.80
CA ALA A 396 -13.92 -37.45 -21.26
C ALA A 396 -12.83 -36.66 -22.00
N ASP A 397 -12.35 -37.17 -23.14
CA ASP A 397 -11.33 -36.49 -23.96
C ASP A 397 -11.89 -35.26 -24.70
N TYR A 398 -13.21 -35.27 -24.99
CA TYR A 398 -13.90 -34.19 -25.68
C TYR A 398 -15.07 -33.70 -24.82
N MET A 399 -15.07 -32.40 -24.53
CA MET A 399 -16.10 -31.74 -23.72
C MET A 399 -16.82 -30.67 -24.54
N PRO A 400 -18.12 -30.44 -24.29
CA PRO A 400 -18.84 -29.32 -24.87
C PRO A 400 -18.25 -27.95 -24.48
N LEU A 401 -18.09 -27.05 -25.46
CA LEU A 401 -17.54 -25.70 -25.28
C LEU A 401 -18.33 -24.84 -24.27
N ASP A 402 -19.63 -25.08 -24.13
CA ASP A 402 -20.51 -24.38 -23.20
C ASP A 402 -20.17 -24.65 -21.72
N LEU A 403 -19.42 -25.71 -21.43
CA LEU A 403 -18.91 -26.02 -20.09
C LEU A 403 -17.60 -25.28 -19.75
N GLU A 404 -16.93 -24.71 -20.75
CA GLU A 404 -15.62 -24.06 -20.55
C GLU A 404 -15.75 -22.70 -19.85
N VAL A 405 -16.91 -22.06 -19.91
CA VAL A 405 -17.14 -20.73 -19.33
C VAL A 405 -17.45 -20.83 -17.84
N SER A 406 -16.52 -20.32 -17.03
CA SER A 406 -16.71 -20.17 -15.59
C SER A 406 -17.38 -18.85 -15.21
N ARG A 407 -18.01 -18.84 -14.03
CA ARG A 407 -18.53 -17.62 -13.42
C ARG A 407 -17.44 -16.95 -12.59
N LEU A 408 -17.20 -15.66 -12.80
CA LEU A 408 -16.34 -14.87 -11.93
C LEU A 408 -17.09 -14.54 -10.62
N GLY A 409 -16.47 -14.77 -9.46
CA GLY A 409 -17.06 -14.35 -8.17
C GLY A 409 -16.28 -14.75 -6.93
N THR A 410 -16.48 -14.00 -5.84
CA THR A 410 -15.87 -14.23 -4.53
C THR A 410 -16.83 -15.02 -3.63
N GLU A 411 -16.85 -16.35 -3.76
CA GLU A 411 -17.71 -17.24 -2.95
C GLU A 411 -16.89 -18.03 -1.93
N VAL A 412 -17.40 -18.07 -0.70
CA VAL A 412 -16.76 -18.78 0.43
C VAL A 412 -17.64 -19.91 0.94
N LYS A 413 -17.01 -20.91 1.55
CA LYS A 413 -17.68 -22.00 2.25
C LYS A 413 -17.59 -21.78 3.76
N VAL A 414 -18.74 -21.55 4.40
CA VAL A 414 -18.81 -21.38 5.85
C VAL A 414 -19.00 -22.73 6.55
N LEU A 415 -18.11 -23.05 7.48
CA LEU A 415 -18.12 -24.28 8.27
C LEU A 415 -18.38 -23.95 9.75
N LYS A 416 -19.13 -24.82 10.44
CA LYS A 416 -19.23 -24.75 11.90
C LYS A 416 -17.91 -25.22 12.51
N TYR A 417 -17.52 -24.62 13.64
CA TYR A 417 -16.39 -25.09 14.41
C TYR A 417 -16.49 -26.60 14.69
N ASN A 418 -15.37 -27.31 14.65
CA ASN A 418 -15.26 -28.76 14.84
C ASN A 418 -15.97 -29.64 13.81
N THR A 419 -16.46 -29.09 12.68
CA THR A 419 -17.00 -29.92 11.58
C THR A 419 -15.91 -30.84 11.03
N SER A 420 -16.19 -32.14 10.98
CA SER A 420 -15.37 -33.12 10.25
C SER A 420 -15.80 -33.12 8.79
N LEU A 421 -14.93 -32.66 7.90
CA LEU A 421 -15.22 -32.49 6.47
C LEU A 421 -14.39 -33.46 5.64
N GLU A 422 -15.05 -34.14 4.71
CA GLU A 422 -14.42 -34.81 3.57
C GLU A 422 -14.61 -33.95 2.33
N VAL A 423 -13.50 -33.58 1.69
CA VAL A 423 -13.49 -32.87 0.42
C VAL A 423 -12.94 -33.82 -0.64
N VAL A 424 -13.79 -34.15 -1.61
CA VAL A 424 -13.36 -34.88 -2.81
C VAL A 424 -13.12 -33.85 -3.90
N MET A 425 -11.90 -33.79 -4.41
CA MET A 425 -11.50 -32.92 -5.50
C MET A 425 -11.38 -33.76 -6.77
N GLN A 426 -12.25 -33.50 -7.73
CA GLN A 426 -12.32 -34.16 -9.03
C GLN A 426 -11.68 -33.24 -10.09
N GLY A 427 -10.59 -33.69 -10.69
CA GLY A 427 -10.01 -33.03 -11.86
C GLY A 427 -10.91 -33.24 -13.08
N THR A 428 -11.03 -32.21 -13.91
CA THR A 428 -11.76 -32.28 -15.18
C THR A 428 -10.81 -32.12 -16.37
N ASN A 429 -11.23 -32.63 -17.53
CA ASN A 429 -10.57 -32.38 -18.81
C ASN A 429 -11.12 -31.16 -19.55
N LEU A 430 -11.85 -30.26 -18.86
CA LEU A 430 -12.29 -29.01 -19.49
C LEU A 430 -11.08 -28.20 -19.96
N LEU A 431 -11.10 -27.80 -21.24
CA LEU A 431 -10.07 -27.06 -21.97
C LEU A 431 -8.69 -27.75 -22.03
N ALA A 432 -8.06 -28.00 -20.87
CA ALA A 432 -6.83 -28.77 -20.74
C ALA A 432 -6.80 -29.58 -19.43
N GLY A 433 -6.89 -30.90 -19.53
CA GLY A 433 -6.74 -31.80 -18.38
C GLY A 433 -5.28 -31.92 -17.94
N ILE A 434 -4.97 -31.46 -16.73
CA ILE A 434 -3.64 -31.51 -16.09
C ILE A 434 -3.77 -31.81 -14.59
N ASP A 435 -2.63 -32.02 -13.93
CA ASP A 435 -2.58 -32.26 -12.48
C ASP A 435 -2.68 -30.94 -11.69
N HIS A 436 -3.35 -30.95 -10.54
CA HIS A 436 -3.57 -29.75 -9.72
C HIS A 436 -3.09 -29.97 -8.27
N PRO A 437 -1.91 -29.48 -7.85
CA PRO A 437 -1.54 -29.41 -6.44
C PRO A 437 -2.46 -28.45 -5.70
N MET A 438 -3.23 -28.96 -4.74
CA MET A 438 -4.17 -28.17 -3.96
C MET A 438 -3.65 -28.00 -2.53
N HIS A 439 -3.57 -26.75 -2.08
CA HIS A 439 -3.10 -26.36 -0.75
C HIS A 439 -4.24 -25.78 0.09
N LEU A 440 -4.30 -26.18 1.37
CA LEU A 440 -5.23 -25.64 2.35
C LEU A 440 -4.45 -24.91 3.46
N HIS A 441 -4.77 -23.64 3.66
CA HIS A 441 -4.18 -22.82 4.69
C HIS A 441 -4.71 -23.16 6.09
N GLY A 442 -3.87 -22.95 7.11
CA GLY A 442 -4.22 -23.06 8.54
C GLY A 442 -4.73 -24.43 9.01
N ASN A 443 -4.73 -25.44 8.15
CA ASN A 443 -5.23 -26.77 8.43
C ASN A 443 -4.37 -27.80 7.69
N SER A 444 -4.07 -28.91 8.37
CA SER A 444 -3.57 -30.13 7.72
C SER A 444 -4.73 -31.10 7.51
N PHE A 445 -4.63 -31.95 6.50
CA PHE A 445 -5.65 -32.92 6.12
C PHE A 445 -5.05 -34.30 5.86
N TYR A 446 -5.83 -35.35 6.16
CA TYR A 446 -5.47 -36.71 5.81
C TYR A 446 -5.87 -36.99 4.37
N VAL A 447 -4.93 -37.49 3.55
CA VAL A 447 -5.25 -37.99 2.21
C VAL A 447 -5.73 -39.44 2.35
N VAL A 448 -7.04 -39.65 2.26
CA VAL A 448 -7.66 -40.96 2.52
C VAL A 448 -7.85 -41.81 1.28
N GLY A 449 -7.86 -41.20 0.09
CA GLY A 449 -7.99 -41.92 -1.16
C GLY A 449 -7.67 -41.04 -2.37
N TYR A 450 -7.33 -41.69 -3.48
CA TYR A 450 -7.23 -41.07 -4.80
C TYR A 450 -7.52 -42.15 -5.84
N GLY A 451 -7.93 -41.74 -7.03
CA GLY A 451 -8.26 -42.65 -8.12
C GLY A 451 -8.20 -41.95 -9.47
N PHE A 452 -8.28 -42.76 -10.52
CA PHE A 452 -8.45 -42.31 -11.90
C PHE A 452 -9.89 -42.58 -12.35
N GLY A 453 -10.40 -41.76 -13.26
CA GLY A 453 -11.80 -41.71 -13.67
C GLY A 453 -12.63 -40.71 -12.85
N ASN A 454 -13.95 -40.79 -13.03
CA ASN A 454 -14.91 -40.03 -12.22
C ASN A 454 -15.07 -40.70 -10.85
N PHE A 455 -15.08 -39.89 -9.80
CA PHE A 455 -15.37 -40.33 -8.45
C PHE A 455 -16.78 -40.92 -8.33
N ASP A 456 -16.86 -42.12 -7.77
CA ASP A 456 -18.11 -42.79 -7.41
C ASP A 456 -18.29 -42.79 -5.88
N VAL A 457 -19.29 -42.03 -5.43
CA VAL A 457 -19.59 -41.80 -4.01
C VAL A 457 -19.96 -43.07 -3.23
N LYS A 458 -20.36 -44.16 -3.91
CA LYS A 458 -20.72 -45.43 -3.29
C LYS A 458 -19.57 -46.43 -3.32
N LYS A 459 -18.80 -46.45 -4.41
CA LYS A 459 -17.72 -47.42 -4.63
C LYS A 459 -16.38 -46.99 -4.04
N ASP A 460 -15.95 -45.78 -4.34
CA ASP A 460 -14.57 -45.36 -4.06
C ASP A 460 -14.25 -45.19 -2.56
N PRO A 461 -15.17 -44.68 -1.70
CA PRO A 461 -14.93 -44.63 -0.26
C PRO A 461 -14.65 -45.98 0.41
N LEU A 462 -15.05 -47.10 -0.21
CA LEU A 462 -14.78 -48.45 0.32
C LEU A 462 -13.30 -48.82 0.26
N ALA A 463 -12.53 -48.17 -0.62
CA ALA A 463 -11.09 -48.40 -0.80
C ALA A 463 -10.22 -47.41 -0.01
N TYR A 464 -10.83 -46.50 0.76
CA TYR A 464 -10.08 -45.48 1.50
C TYR A 464 -9.14 -46.09 2.53
N ASN A 465 -7.94 -45.54 2.62
CA ASN A 465 -7.05 -45.77 3.74
C ASN A 465 -7.48 -44.90 4.93
N LEU A 466 -8.23 -45.48 5.86
CA LEU A 466 -8.61 -44.84 7.12
C LEU A 466 -7.73 -45.28 8.30
N LYS A 467 -6.75 -46.15 8.04
CA LYS A 467 -5.87 -46.71 9.08
C LYS A 467 -4.60 -45.90 9.23
N ASP A 468 -3.89 -45.64 8.14
CA ASP A 468 -2.63 -44.89 8.16
C ASP A 468 -2.49 -43.89 6.99
N PRO A 469 -3.53 -43.06 6.71
CA PRO A 469 -3.44 -42.06 5.65
C PRO A 469 -2.38 -41.01 5.99
N PRO A 470 -1.56 -40.57 5.02
CA PRO A 470 -0.59 -39.52 5.28
C PRO A 470 -1.30 -38.19 5.61
N LEU A 471 -0.82 -37.50 6.65
CA LEU A 471 -1.21 -36.13 6.98
C LEU A 471 -0.41 -35.16 6.11
N ARG A 472 -1.10 -34.27 5.40
CA ARG A 472 -0.52 -33.35 4.41
C ARG A 472 -1.11 -31.96 4.57
N ASN A 473 -0.52 -30.99 3.90
CA ASN A 473 -1.12 -29.67 3.70
C ASN A 473 -1.26 -29.32 2.21
N THR A 474 -0.55 -30.03 1.33
CA THR A 474 -0.70 -29.92 -0.12
C THR A 474 -0.76 -31.31 -0.77
N ALA A 475 -1.70 -31.50 -1.70
CA ALA A 475 -1.83 -32.77 -2.42
C ALA A 475 -2.23 -32.56 -3.89
N ALA A 476 -1.64 -33.35 -4.78
CA ALA A 476 -1.94 -33.30 -6.20
C ALA A 476 -3.22 -34.07 -6.54
N VAL A 477 -4.14 -33.39 -7.20
CA VAL A 477 -5.27 -34.00 -7.90
C VAL A 477 -4.75 -34.52 -9.24
N PRO A 478 -4.84 -35.83 -9.52
CA PRO A 478 -4.38 -36.39 -10.78
C PRO A 478 -5.18 -35.87 -11.97
N LYS A 479 -4.52 -35.69 -13.12
CA LYS A 479 -5.20 -35.64 -14.42
C LYS A 479 -6.09 -36.88 -14.57
N ASN A 480 -7.30 -36.71 -15.11
CA ASN A 480 -8.27 -37.80 -15.26
C ASN A 480 -8.57 -38.52 -13.94
N GLY A 481 -8.66 -37.82 -12.82
CA GLY A 481 -8.87 -38.48 -11.55
C GLY A 481 -9.31 -37.56 -10.42
N TRP A 482 -9.29 -38.11 -9.22
CA TRP A 482 -9.79 -37.47 -8.02
C TRP A 482 -8.92 -37.80 -6.81
N ILE A 483 -9.03 -36.97 -5.79
CA ILE A 483 -8.43 -37.16 -4.47
C ILE A 483 -9.46 -36.84 -3.39
N ALA A 484 -9.48 -37.62 -2.31
CA ALA A 484 -10.31 -37.41 -1.15
C ALA A 484 -9.45 -37.07 0.06
N ILE A 485 -9.75 -35.93 0.68
CA ILE A 485 -9.08 -35.45 1.88
C ILE A 485 -10.06 -35.33 3.04
N ARG A 486 -9.60 -35.57 4.28
CA ARG A 486 -10.39 -35.37 5.50
C ARG A 486 -9.66 -34.48 6.48
N PHE A 487 -10.36 -33.48 7.01
CA PHE A 487 -9.85 -32.68 8.12
C PHE A 487 -10.97 -32.28 9.06
N LYS A 488 -10.58 -31.82 10.25
CA LYS A 488 -11.50 -31.25 11.22
C LYS A 488 -11.31 -29.73 11.24
N ALA A 489 -12.38 -28.99 10.97
CA ALA A 489 -12.40 -27.53 10.98
C ALA A 489 -12.37 -26.98 12.43
N ASN A 490 -11.26 -27.21 13.13
CA ASN A 490 -11.07 -26.84 14.54
C ASN A 490 -10.15 -25.63 14.73
N ASN A 491 -9.95 -24.84 13.68
CA ASN A 491 -9.17 -23.63 13.72
C ASN A 491 -10.04 -22.46 13.23
N PRO A 492 -10.59 -21.63 14.14
CA PRO A 492 -11.53 -20.58 13.77
C PRO A 492 -10.78 -19.49 12.97
N GLY A 493 -11.40 -19.02 11.89
CA GLY A 493 -10.76 -18.07 10.99
C GLY A 493 -11.21 -18.20 9.54
N VAL A 494 -10.49 -17.50 8.68
CA VAL A 494 -10.69 -17.51 7.23
C VAL A 494 -9.44 -18.14 6.62
N TRP A 495 -9.63 -19.24 5.89
CA TRP A 495 -8.54 -20.08 5.39
C TRP A 495 -8.65 -20.28 3.89
N PHE A 496 -7.58 -19.95 3.20
CA PHE A 496 -7.49 -20.04 1.74
C PHE A 496 -7.29 -21.48 1.28
N MET A 497 -7.95 -21.86 0.19
CA MET A 497 -7.82 -23.16 -0.47
C MET A 497 -7.57 -22.90 -1.94
N HIS A 498 -6.41 -23.26 -2.47
CA HIS A 498 -6.05 -22.88 -3.84
C HIS A 498 -5.12 -23.87 -4.52
N CYS A 499 -5.04 -23.75 -5.84
CA CYS A 499 -4.04 -24.45 -6.63
C CYS A 499 -2.66 -23.81 -6.45
N HIS A 500 -1.64 -24.64 -6.30
CA HIS A 500 -0.25 -24.23 -6.11
C HIS A 500 0.52 -24.03 -7.43
N LEU A 501 -0.18 -24.20 -8.57
CA LEU A 501 0.28 -23.73 -9.88
C LEU A 501 -0.07 -22.26 -10.01
N GLU A 502 0.93 -21.39 -10.12
CA GLU A 502 0.72 -19.93 -10.00
C GLU A 502 -0.22 -19.40 -11.08
N ARG A 503 -0.13 -19.93 -12.30
CA ARG A 503 -1.04 -19.56 -13.39
C ARG A 503 -2.49 -19.88 -13.06
N HIS A 504 -2.77 -21.02 -12.43
CA HIS A 504 -4.14 -21.40 -12.08
C HIS A 504 -4.68 -20.59 -10.91
N LEU A 505 -3.84 -20.30 -9.90
CA LEU A 505 -4.20 -19.36 -8.84
C LEU A 505 -4.57 -18.00 -9.44
N THR A 506 -3.73 -17.47 -10.32
CA THR A 506 -3.98 -16.18 -10.98
C THR A 506 -5.24 -16.18 -11.83
N TRP A 507 -5.58 -17.31 -12.44
CA TRP A 507 -6.80 -17.51 -13.23
C TRP A 507 -8.06 -17.78 -12.37
N GLY A 508 -7.93 -17.91 -11.05
CA GLY A 508 -9.05 -18.01 -10.09
C GLY A 508 -9.36 -19.43 -9.58
N MET A 509 -8.42 -20.38 -9.64
CA MET A 509 -8.58 -21.74 -9.10
C MET A 509 -8.40 -21.78 -7.58
N ASP A 510 -9.33 -21.14 -6.88
CA ASP A 510 -9.28 -21.05 -5.44
C ASP A 510 -10.66 -20.80 -4.83
N THR A 511 -10.72 -20.93 -3.51
CA THR A 511 -11.87 -20.61 -2.68
C THR A 511 -11.41 -20.40 -1.23
N VAL A 512 -12.37 -20.11 -0.34
CA VAL A 512 -12.10 -19.82 1.06
C VAL A 512 -13.02 -20.62 1.96
N PHE A 513 -12.44 -21.27 2.97
CA PHE A 513 -13.19 -21.83 4.09
C PHE A 513 -13.22 -20.84 5.26
N ILE A 514 -14.42 -20.42 5.65
CA ILE A 514 -14.63 -19.67 6.90
C ILE A 514 -15.03 -20.66 7.98
N VAL A 515 -14.16 -20.87 8.95
CA VAL A 515 -14.46 -21.68 10.14
C VAL A 515 -14.96 -20.74 11.23
N LYS A 516 -16.23 -20.91 11.63
CA LYS A 516 -16.83 -20.10 12.70
C LYS A 516 -16.11 -20.31 14.04
N ASN A 517 -16.26 -19.35 14.94
CA ASN A 517 -15.91 -19.52 16.34
C ASN A 517 -16.70 -20.69 16.96
N GLY A 518 -16.08 -21.38 17.91
CA GLY A 518 -16.75 -22.34 18.80
C GLY A 518 -17.53 -21.67 19.92
N GLU A 519 -17.91 -22.46 20.92
CA GLU A 519 -18.74 -22.00 22.04
C GLU A 519 -17.89 -21.35 23.13
N CYS A 520 -16.64 -21.78 23.29
CA CYS A 520 -15.75 -21.27 24.32
C CYS A 520 -14.82 -20.14 23.81
N PRO A 521 -14.36 -19.23 24.69
CA PRO A 521 -13.44 -18.15 24.30
C PRO A 521 -12.13 -18.62 23.67
N ASP A 522 -11.64 -19.79 24.06
CA ASP A 522 -10.45 -20.44 23.51
C ASP A 522 -10.69 -21.13 22.15
N GLU A 523 -11.94 -21.19 21.70
CA GLU A 523 -12.37 -21.67 20.38
C GLU A 523 -12.70 -20.51 19.42
N SER A 524 -12.32 -19.29 19.79
CA SER A 524 -12.59 -18.07 19.02
C SER A 524 -11.31 -17.45 18.46
N ILE A 525 -11.45 -16.81 17.29
CA ILE A 525 -10.39 -16.02 16.67
C ILE A 525 -9.90 -14.91 17.62
N LEU A 526 -8.58 -14.73 17.70
CA LEU A 526 -7.97 -13.65 18.47
C LEU A 526 -8.09 -12.31 17.73
N PRO A 527 -8.01 -11.14 18.41
CA PRO A 527 -8.05 -9.84 17.75
C PRO A 527 -6.89 -9.61 16.77
N PRO A 528 -7.08 -8.76 15.73
CA PRO A 528 -6.03 -8.42 14.79
C PRO A 528 -4.88 -7.65 15.48
N PRO A 529 -3.63 -7.80 14.98
CA PRO A 529 -2.51 -7.01 15.47
C PRO A 529 -2.67 -5.51 15.13
N PRO A 530 -2.18 -4.59 15.99
CA PRO A 530 -2.38 -3.15 15.81
C PRO A 530 -1.59 -2.55 14.63
N ASP A 531 -0.55 -3.24 14.17
CA ASP A 531 0.32 -2.85 13.05
C ASP A 531 -0.06 -3.52 11.72
N MET A 532 -1.26 -4.13 11.65
CA MET A 532 -1.78 -4.73 10.42
C MET A 532 -1.90 -3.68 9.30
N PRO A 533 -1.50 -3.97 8.05
CA PRO A 533 -1.71 -3.06 6.92
C PRO A 533 -3.22 -2.77 6.70
N GLN A 534 -3.60 -1.50 6.47
CA GLN A 534 -5.00 -1.05 6.34
C GLN A 534 -5.21 -0.17 5.11
N TRP A 535 -6.37 -0.31 4.45
CA TRP A 535 -6.95 0.69 3.55
C TRP A 535 -7.17 2.03 4.25
N TRP A 536 -7.39 3.12 3.51
CA TRP A 536 -7.79 4.39 4.12
C TRP A 536 -9.30 4.39 4.35
N GLU A 537 -9.72 4.08 5.57
CA GLU A 537 -11.10 4.22 6.03
C GLU A 537 -11.30 5.63 6.61
N VAL A 538 -12.06 6.48 5.93
CA VAL A 538 -12.56 7.74 6.52
C VAL A 538 -13.72 7.37 7.43
N LYS A 539 -13.64 7.67 8.73
CA LYS A 539 -14.67 7.34 9.70
C LYS A 539 -14.64 8.24 10.93
N GLU A 540 -15.74 8.26 11.65
CA GLU A 540 -15.80 8.87 12.97
C GLU A 540 -14.93 8.12 13.99
N ALA A 541 -14.22 8.86 14.84
CA ALA A 541 -13.54 8.33 16.01
C ALA A 541 -13.65 9.31 17.19
N SER A 542 -13.77 8.78 18.41
CA SER A 542 -13.86 9.59 19.62
C SER A 542 -12.50 10.09 20.07
N TYR A 543 -12.36 11.40 20.23
CA TYR A 543 -11.15 12.04 20.75
C TYR A 543 -11.51 12.94 21.94
N THR A 544 -10.69 12.86 23.00
CA THR A 544 -10.79 13.73 24.17
C THR A 544 -9.71 14.78 24.13
N ARG A 545 -10.10 16.06 24.16
CA ARG A 545 -9.22 17.23 24.28
C ARG A 545 -9.92 18.29 25.12
N LEU A 546 -9.17 19.09 25.86
CA LEU A 546 -9.73 20.21 26.65
C LEU A 546 -10.87 19.77 27.58
N CYS A 547 -10.72 18.60 28.21
CA CYS A 547 -11.70 17.98 29.11
C CYS A 547 -13.02 17.55 28.46
N LYS A 548 -13.16 17.62 27.12
CA LYS A 548 -14.36 17.18 26.40
C LYS A 548 -14.04 16.10 25.38
N THR A 549 -14.93 15.13 25.28
CA THR A 549 -14.90 14.09 24.26
C THR A 549 -15.89 14.43 23.18
N LYS A 550 -15.45 14.43 21.93
CA LYS A 550 -16.32 14.49 20.74
C LYS A 550 -15.89 13.45 19.72
N LYS A 551 -16.79 13.12 18.81
CA LYS A 551 -16.42 12.38 17.61
C LYS A 551 -15.85 13.36 16.60
N ILE A 552 -14.87 12.90 15.83
CA ILE A 552 -14.30 13.63 14.71
C ILE A 552 -14.11 12.68 13.54
N LEU A 553 -14.13 13.21 12.32
CA LEU A 553 -13.68 12.43 11.16
C LEU A 553 -12.17 12.20 11.22
N THR A 554 -11.77 10.98 10.88
CA THR A 554 -10.38 10.54 10.86
C THR A 554 -10.13 9.59 9.70
N VAL A 555 -8.87 9.46 9.30
CA VAL A 555 -8.42 8.34 8.45
C VAL A 555 -7.86 7.25 9.36
N ASN A 556 -8.42 6.05 9.27
CA ASN A 556 -8.02 4.88 10.05
C ASN A 556 -8.09 5.08 11.57
N GLY A 557 -8.98 5.96 12.04
CA GLY A 557 -9.10 6.27 13.47
C GLY A 557 -8.00 7.19 14.02
N LYS A 558 -7.11 7.72 13.16
CA LYS A 558 -5.94 8.52 13.57
C LYS A 558 -6.17 10.02 13.35
N PHE A 559 -5.73 10.82 14.33
CA PHE A 559 -5.67 12.26 14.26
C PHE A 559 -4.36 12.77 14.92
N PRO A 560 -3.47 13.45 14.18
CA PRO A 560 -3.48 13.61 12.72
C PRO A 560 -3.48 12.26 11.98
N GLY A 561 -3.89 12.29 10.72
CA GLY A 561 -3.93 11.12 9.85
C GLY A 561 -2.54 10.53 9.56
N PRO A 562 -2.48 9.36 8.90
CA PRO A 562 -1.22 8.70 8.57
C PRO A 562 -0.30 9.57 7.69
N THR A 563 1.01 9.51 7.95
CA THR A 563 2.03 10.07 7.06
C THR A 563 2.24 9.16 5.85
N LEU A 564 2.20 9.73 4.65
CA LEU A 564 2.58 9.05 3.42
C LEU A 564 4.06 9.22 3.13
N TYR A 565 4.68 8.19 2.55
CA TYR A 565 6.09 8.18 2.17
C TYR A 565 6.22 7.79 0.71
N ALA A 566 6.95 8.57 -0.07
CA ALA A 566 7.22 8.32 -1.48
C ALA A 566 8.64 8.78 -1.84
N TYR A 567 9.18 8.33 -2.95
CA TYR A 567 10.36 8.89 -3.59
C TYR A 567 9.94 9.75 -4.78
N LYS A 568 10.75 10.74 -5.15
CA LYS A 568 10.58 11.43 -6.44
C LYS A 568 10.57 10.44 -7.59
N GLY A 569 9.52 10.53 -8.41
CA GLY A 569 9.21 9.64 -9.52
C GLY A 569 8.19 8.56 -9.18
N ASP A 570 7.86 8.36 -7.90
CA ASP A 570 6.88 7.36 -7.51
C ASP A 570 5.45 7.77 -7.90
N THR A 571 4.63 6.77 -8.16
CA THR A 571 3.17 6.90 -8.21
C THR A 571 2.60 6.02 -7.10
N ILE A 572 1.79 6.60 -6.22
CA ILE A 572 1.07 5.84 -5.19
C ILE A 572 -0.41 5.76 -5.56
N ILE A 573 -1.03 4.64 -5.16
CA ILE A 573 -2.47 4.44 -5.27
C ILE A 573 -3.05 4.42 -3.87
N VAL A 574 -4.00 5.30 -3.59
CA VAL A 574 -4.70 5.38 -2.30
C VAL A 574 -6.16 5.03 -2.52
N ASN A 575 -6.57 3.89 -1.97
CA ASN A 575 -7.98 3.49 -1.93
C ASN A 575 -8.63 4.14 -0.72
N VAL A 576 -9.41 5.20 -0.96
CA VAL A 576 -10.17 5.92 0.06
C VAL A 576 -11.56 5.31 0.12
N HIS A 577 -11.94 4.79 1.28
CA HIS A 577 -13.28 4.27 1.54
C HIS A 577 -13.99 5.17 2.55
N ASN A 578 -15.08 5.79 2.13
CA ASN A 578 -15.84 6.68 2.99
C ASN A 578 -16.83 5.89 3.84
N ARG A 579 -16.54 5.75 5.14
CA ARG A 579 -17.46 5.21 6.16
C ARG A 579 -18.00 6.27 7.10
N ALA A 580 -17.76 7.54 6.81
CA ALA A 580 -18.42 8.62 7.50
C ALA A 580 -19.89 8.69 7.08
N ASN A 581 -20.66 9.50 7.81
CA ASN A 581 -22.04 9.87 7.49
C ASN A 581 -22.13 11.06 6.52
N GLN A 582 -21.00 11.63 6.12
CA GLN A 582 -20.94 12.81 5.24
C GLN A 582 -19.99 12.57 4.07
N ASN A 583 -20.15 13.41 3.05
CA ASN A 583 -19.32 13.43 1.85
C ASN A 583 -17.86 13.75 2.18
N ILE A 584 -16.95 13.16 1.40
CA ILE A 584 -15.52 13.45 1.57
C ILE A 584 -14.78 13.39 0.23
N THR A 585 -13.81 14.26 0.07
CA THR A 585 -12.74 14.18 -0.92
C THR A 585 -11.40 14.35 -0.21
N ILE A 586 -10.33 13.90 -0.86
CA ILE A 586 -8.96 14.02 -0.35
C ILE A 586 -8.14 14.77 -1.39
N HIS A 587 -7.45 15.81 -0.96
CA HIS A 587 -6.54 16.61 -1.76
C HIS A 587 -5.07 16.34 -1.39
N TRP A 588 -4.22 16.30 -2.42
CA TRP A 588 -2.78 16.05 -2.32
C TRP A 588 -2.01 17.36 -2.46
N HIS A 589 -1.93 18.12 -1.38
CA HIS A 589 -1.46 19.48 -1.38
C HIS A 589 -0.04 19.62 -1.94
N GLY A 590 0.09 20.42 -3.00
CA GLY A 590 1.36 20.72 -3.65
C GLY A 590 1.88 19.66 -4.63
N VAL A 591 1.12 18.59 -4.88
CA VAL A 591 1.47 17.55 -5.86
C VAL A 591 1.03 18.00 -7.26
N LYS A 592 1.92 17.82 -8.25
CA LYS A 592 1.67 18.25 -9.62
C LYS A 592 0.57 17.45 -10.32
N LEU A 593 0.47 16.14 -10.12
CA LEU A 593 -0.49 15.27 -10.82
C LEU A 593 -0.47 15.45 -12.37
N PRO A 594 0.70 15.31 -13.03
CA PRO A 594 0.83 15.61 -14.45
C PRO A 594 -0.20 14.86 -15.29
N ARG A 595 -1.01 15.61 -16.04
CA ARG A 595 -2.08 15.12 -16.95
C ARG A 595 -3.20 14.34 -16.26
N TYR A 596 -3.23 14.31 -14.93
CA TYR A 596 -4.18 13.50 -14.15
C TYR A 596 -4.90 14.32 -13.07
N PRO A 597 -5.65 15.37 -13.44
CA PRO A 597 -6.38 16.20 -12.48
C PRO A 597 -7.52 15.47 -11.76
N TRP A 598 -7.91 14.26 -12.21
CA TRP A 598 -9.01 13.46 -11.64
C TRP A 598 -8.80 12.99 -10.20
N SER A 599 -7.57 13.04 -9.68
CA SER A 599 -7.27 12.73 -8.28
C SER A 599 -6.90 13.97 -7.47
N ASP A 600 -7.17 15.18 -7.97
CA ASP A 600 -6.79 16.41 -7.28
C ASP A 600 -7.58 16.61 -5.98
N GLY A 601 -8.89 16.39 -5.94
CA GLY A 601 -9.67 16.38 -4.69
C GLY A 601 -10.72 17.48 -4.50
N PRO A 602 -10.52 18.75 -4.89
CA PRO A 602 -11.51 19.82 -4.73
C PRO A 602 -12.93 19.47 -5.20
N GLU A 603 -13.87 19.48 -4.25
CA GLU A 603 -15.28 19.20 -4.51
C GLU A 603 -15.86 20.16 -5.54
N TYR A 604 -16.58 19.61 -6.51
CA TYR A 604 -17.22 20.33 -7.61
C TYR A 604 -16.29 21.18 -8.49
N VAL A 605 -14.98 21.11 -8.28
CA VAL A 605 -13.98 21.69 -9.18
C VAL A 605 -13.32 20.58 -10.00
N THR A 606 -12.64 19.64 -9.36
CA THR A 606 -11.96 18.53 -10.07
C THR A 606 -12.69 17.21 -9.95
N GLN A 607 -13.49 17.04 -8.89
CA GLN A 607 -14.26 15.81 -8.70
C GLN A 607 -15.51 16.03 -7.87
N CYS A 608 -16.46 15.09 -8.00
CA CYS A 608 -17.55 15.00 -7.05
C CYS A 608 -17.13 14.22 -5.78
N PRO A 609 -17.84 14.44 -4.65
CA PRO A 609 -17.52 13.79 -3.39
C PRO A 609 -17.65 12.28 -3.43
N ILE A 610 -16.78 11.61 -2.67
CA ILE A 610 -16.95 10.19 -2.33
C ILE A 610 -18.10 10.12 -1.32
N GLN A 611 -19.26 9.61 -1.74
CA GLN A 611 -20.44 9.51 -0.87
C GLN A 611 -20.24 8.49 0.26
N PRO A 612 -20.96 8.60 1.38
CA PRO A 612 -21.02 7.57 2.42
C PRO A 612 -21.22 6.16 1.84
N GLY A 613 -20.38 5.22 2.25
CA GLY A 613 -20.38 3.83 1.79
C GLY A 613 -19.64 3.57 0.47
N GLN A 614 -19.24 4.61 -0.26
CA GLN A 614 -18.50 4.48 -1.52
C GLN A 614 -16.99 4.47 -1.30
N SER A 615 -16.27 4.11 -2.36
CA SER A 615 -14.81 4.12 -2.42
C SER A 615 -14.34 4.80 -3.69
N PHE A 616 -13.16 5.41 -3.64
CA PHE A 616 -12.49 5.94 -4.82
C PHE A 616 -10.99 5.63 -4.77
N ARG A 617 -10.48 5.08 -5.87
CA ARG A 617 -9.05 4.79 -6.06
C ARG A 617 -8.33 6.01 -6.63
N GLN A 618 -7.61 6.72 -5.76
CA GLN A 618 -6.87 7.92 -6.14
C GLN A 618 -5.45 7.58 -6.57
N LYS A 619 -5.02 8.15 -7.71
CA LYS A 619 -3.66 8.01 -8.25
C LYS A 619 -2.88 9.30 -8.03
N VAL A 620 -1.81 9.21 -7.26
CA VAL A 620 -0.99 10.37 -6.86
C VAL A 620 0.41 10.21 -7.45
N ILE A 621 0.84 11.18 -8.25
CA ILE A 621 2.07 11.10 -9.05
C ILE A 621 3.07 12.15 -8.55
N PHE A 622 4.13 11.71 -7.86
CA PHE A 622 5.20 12.57 -7.33
C PHE A 622 6.28 12.80 -8.36
N SER A 623 5.95 13.55 -9.41
CA SER A 623 6.80 13.71 -10.60
C SER A 623 8.07 14.53 -10.36
N GLN A 624 8.04 15.53 -9.48
CA GLN A 624 9.09 16.54 -9.36
C GLN A 624 9.43 16.91 -7.91
N GLU A 625 8.55 16.59 -6.97
CA GLU A 625 8.55 17.05 -5.59
C GLU A 625 9.63 16.31 -4.76
N GLU A 626 10.31 17.03 -3.86
CA GLU A 626 11.24 16.46 -2.88
C GLU A 626 11.18 17.28 -1.58
N GLY A 627 10.84 16.65 -0.46
CA GLY A 627 10.69 17.30 0.84
C GLY A 627 9.35 16.98 1.50
N THR A 628 8.83 17.91 2.30
CA THR A 628 7.53 17.76 2.97
C THR A 628 6.40 18.35 2.13
N LEU A 629 5.35 17.56 1.92
CA LEU A 629 4.00 17.98 1.51
C LEU A 629 3.00 17.49 2.56
N TRP A 630 1.71 17.60 2.26
CA TRP A 630 0.64 17.10 3.11
C TRP A 630 -0.60 16.77 2.28
N TRP A 631 -1.53 16.03 2.86
CA TRP A 631 -2.83 15.73 2.29
C TRP A 631 -3.90 16.17 3.29
N HIS A 632 -5.08 16.51 2.79
CA HIS A 632 -6.22 16.85 3.63
C HIS A 632 -7.55 16.60 2.95
N ALA A 633 -8.63 16.54 3.74
CA ALA A 633 -9.97 16.57 3.18
C ALA A 633 -10.26 17.91 2.53
N HIS A 634 -10.91 17.89 1.37
CA HIS A 634 -11.32 19.09 0.64
C HIS A 634 -12.85 19.18 0.54
N SER A 635 -13.51 18.79 1.64
CA SER A 635 -14.96 18.80 1.83
C SER A 635 -15.29 19.62 3.05
N ASP A 636 -15.82 20.83 2.81
CA ASP A 636 -16.13 21.80 3.85
C ASP A 636 -14.95 21.93 4.83
N TRP A 637 -15.25 22.05 6.12
CA TRP A 637 -14.26 22.22 7.17
C TRP A 637 -13.65 20.90 7.68
N SER A 638 -13.84 19.77 6.96
CA SER A 638 -13.34 18.45 7.37
C SER A 638 -11.81 18.40 7.49
N ARG A 639 -11.10 19.31 6.80
CA ARG A 639 -9.65 19.52 6.94
C ARG A 639 -9.19 19.69 8.40
N ALA A 640 -10.03 20.27 9.27
CA ALA A 640 -9.69 20.46 10.68
C ALA A 640 -9.29 19.15 11.38
N THR A 641 -9.82 18.01 10.93
CA THR A 641 -9.56 16.70 11.56
C THR A 641 -9.05 15.64 10.59
N VAL A 642 -9.25 15.83 9.28
CA VAL A 642 -8.81 14.90 8.23
C VAL A 642 -7.65 15.53 7.46
N HIS A 643 -6.43 15.33 7.97
CA HIS A 643 -5.19 15.76 7.33
C HIS A 643 -4.00 14.90 7.78
N GLY A 644 -2.92 14.88 7.00
CA GLY A 644 -1.68 14.21 7.37
C GLY A 644 -0.50 14.63 6.50
N ALA A 645 0.72 14.34 6.95
CA ALA A 645 1.93 14.70 6.21
C ALA A 645 2.21 13.77 5.02
N ILE A 646 2.94 14.27 4.03
CA ILE A 646 3.55 13.49 2.95
C ILE A 646 5.05 13.77 2.97
N VAL A 647 5.87 12.73 2.99
CA VAL A 647 7.33 12.83 2.89
C VAL A 647 7.76 12.29 1.54
N VAL A 648 8.32 13.16 0.70
CA VAL A 648 8.86 12.81 -0.60
C VAL A 648 10.39 12.82 -0.53
N TYR A 649 10.99 11.65 -0.61
CA TYR A 649 12.44 11.48 -0.58
C TYR A 649 13.07 11.87 -1.93
N PRO A 650 14.38 12.25 -1.93
CA PRO A 650 15.14 12.35 -3.18
C PRO A 650 15.01 11.07 -4.00
N LYS A 651 15.15 11.17 -5.32
CA LYS A 651 15.09 10.00 -6.23
C LYS A 651 15.95 8.86 -5.69
N ASN A 652 15.44 7.63 -5.70
CA ASN A 652 16.14 6.48 -5.11
C ASN A 652 17.59 6.36 -5.65
N GLY A 653 18.56 6.27 -4.73
CA GLY A 653 20.00 6.30 -5.05
C GLY A 653 20.66 7.68 -5.01
N THR A 654 19.90 8.76 -4.82
CA THR A 654 20.42 10.12 -4.62
C THR A 654 20.35 10.53 -3.14
N GLY A 655 21.15 11.52 -2.75
CA GLY A 655 21.17 12.08 -1.39
C GLY A 655 20.43 13.42 -1.31
N TYR A 656 20.22 13.90 -0.08
CA TYR A 656 19.82 15.29 0.13
C TYR A 656 20.94 16.24 -0.32
N PRO A 657 20.62 17.49 -0.72
CA PRO A 657 21.62 18.54 -0.97
C PRO A 657 22.26 19.09 0.33
N PHE A 658 21.98 18.45 1.47
CA PHE A 658 22.54 18.75 2.78
C PHE A 658 22.90 17.43 3.48
N PRO A 659 23.74 17.46 4.54
CA PRO A 659 24.09 16.25 5.27
C PRO A 659 22.85 15.49 5.74
N LYS A 660 22.79 14.19 5.43
CA LYS A 660 21.65 13.33 5.78
C LYS A 660 21.38 13.40 7.30
N PRO A 661 20.14 13.70 7.73
CA PRO A 661 19.79 13.74 9.14
C PRO A 661 19.84 12.33 9.76
N ASP A 662 20.01 12.26 11.08
CA ASP A 662 19.99 11.01 11.84
C ASP A 662 18.56 10.45 11.97
N ALA A 663 17.56 11.33 12.01
CA ALA A 663 16.14 10.98 12.07
C ALA A 663 15.24 12.09 11.50
N GLU A 664 14.01 11.75 11.16
CA GLU A 664 13.02 12.68 10.60
C GLU A 664 11.72 12.61 11.40
N VAL A 665 11.08 13.75 11.62
CA VAL A 665 9.92 13.85 12.53
C VAL A 665 8.88 14.81 11.96
N PRO A 666 7.64 14.35 11.68
CA PRO A 666 6.52 15.22 11.36
C PRO A 666 6.14 16.14 12.52
N ILE A 667 5.95 17.43 12.22
CA ILE A 667 5.43 18.45 13.14
C ILE A 667 4.26 19.14 12.44
N ILE A 668 3.04 18.74 12.80
CA ILE A 668 1.79 19.20 12.20
C ILE A 668 1.15 20.20 13.16
N LEU A 669 1.00 21.45 12.72
CA LEU A 669 0.22 22.47 13.42
C LEU A 669 -1.25 22.35 12.97
N GLY A 670 -2.19 22.49 13.89
CA GLY A 670 -3.63 22.39 13.58
C GLY A 670 -4.51 23.02 14.68
N GLU A 671 -5.75 23.37 14.35
CA GLU A 671 -6.71 24.01 15.26
C GLU A 671 -7.69 22.98 15.87
N TRP A 672 -8.25 23.29 17.05
CA TRP A 672 -9.20 22.45 17.74
C TRP A 672 -10.38 23.24 18.33
N TRP A 673 -11.59 22.75 18.07
CA TRP A 673 -12.84 23.19 18.72
C TRP A 673 -13.38 22.11 19.65
N LYS A 674 -13.89 22.48 20.81
CA LYS A 674 -14.71 21.59 21.66
C LYS A 674 -16.06 21.27 21.00
N LYS A 675 -16.62 22.21 20.24
CA LYS A 675 -17.83 22.02 19.43
C LYS A 675 -17.51 21.12 18.22
N ASP A 676 -18.51 20.46 17.66
CA ASP A 676 -18.38 19.85 16.35
C ASP A 676 -18.00 20.94 15.31
N VAL A 677 -17.11 20.62 14.39
CA VAL A 677 -16.61 21.59 13.41
C VAL A 677 -17.70 21.87 12.36
N ASP A 678 -18.51 20.88 12.00
CA ASP A 678 -19.66 21.11 11.12
C ASP A 678 -20.66 22.06 11.80
N GLU A 679 -20.94 21.90 13.10
CA GLU A 679 -21.79 22.85 13.82
C GLU A 679 -21.18 24.28 13.93
N VAL A 680 -19.86 24.45 13.79
CA VAL A 680 -19.23 25.77 13.70
C VAL A 680 -19.46 26.36 12.31
N LEU A 681 -19.25 25.56 11.26
CA LEU A 681 -19.52 25.93 9.87
C LEU A 681 -20.99 26.28 9.65
N GLN A 682 -21.91 25.42 10.05
CA GLN A 682 -23.35 25.66 9.88
C GLN A 682 -23.81 26.91 10.62
N LEU A 683 -23.23 27.23 11.78
CA LEU A 683 -23.53 28.47 12.48
C LEU A 683 -23.02 29.68 11.68
N MET A 684 -21.77 29.66 11.21
CA MET A 684 -21.22 30.72 10.36
C MET A 684 -22.07 30.94 9.10
N LEU A 685 -22.48 29.86 8.43
CA LEU A 685 -23.36 29.91 7.27
C LEU A 685 -24.77 30.40 7.63
N ALA A 686 -25.31 30.05 8.78
CA ALA A 686 -26.64 30.53 9.18
C ALA A 686 -26.63 32.03 9.49
N THR A 687 -25.63 32.50 10.24
CA THR A 687 -25.57 33.89 10.72
C THR A 687 -24.95 34.87 9.73
N GLY A 688 -24.22 34.36 8.75
CA GLY A 688 -23.42 35.19 7.84
C GLY A 688 -22.32 35.97 8.57
N GLY A 689 -21.95 35.57 9.79
CA GLY A 689 -20.89 36.17 10.59
C GLY A 689 -19.54 35.45 10.45
N ASP A 690 -18.59 35.84 11.29
CA ASP A 690 -17.28 35.17 11.45
C ASP A 690 -17.50 33.86 12.24
N PRO A 691 -16.77 32.76 11.95
CA PRO A 691 -16.90 31.52 12.70
C PRO A 691 -16.43 31.68 14.14
N ASN A 692 -16.93 30.82 15.02
CA ASN A 692 -16.44 30.75 16.39
C ASN A 692 -14.92 30.48 16.41
N ILE A 693 -14.20 31.26 17.21
CA ILE A 693 -12.76 31.10 17.44
C ILE A 693 -12.46 29.69 17.99
N SER A 694 -11.34 29.09 17.57
CA SER A 694 -10.88 27.80 18.10
C SER A 694 -10.63 27.86 19.61
N ASP A 695 -10.78 26.70 20.26
CA ASP A 695 -10.52 26.58 21.69
C ASP A 695 -9.04 26.32 22.01
N ALA A 696 -8.27 25.82 21.03
CA ALA A 696 -6.83 25.64 21.12
C ALA A 696 -6.19 25.42 19.74
N PHE A 697 -4.94 25.87 19.60
CA PHE A 697 -4.00 25.29 18.63
C PHE A 697 -3.43 23.96 19.14
N THR A 698 -2.87 23.17 18.22
CA THR A 698 -2.29 21.87 18.50
C THR A 698 -0.96 21.67 17.78
N ILE A 699 -0.08 20.86 18.40
CA ILE A 699 1.11 20.30 17.75
C ILE A 699 0.94 18.78 17.73
N ASN A 700 0.91 18.19 16.53
CA ASN A 700 0.62 16.77 16.31
C ASN A 700 -0.70 16.35 16.98
N GLY A 701 -1.74 17.17 16.87
CA GLY A 701 -3.08 16.93 17.43
C GLY A 701 -3.17 17.03 18.96
N GLN A 702 -2.17 17.62 19.62
CA GLN A 702 -2.13 17.82 21.07
C GLN A 702 -2.09 19.32 21.42
N PRO A 703 -3.00 19.84 22.27
CA PRO A 703 -3.02 21.25 22.65
C PRO A 703 -1.79 21.72 23.43
N GLY A 704 -1.21 20.84 24.24
CA GLY A 704 -0.10 21.17 25.13
C GLY A 704 -0.51 21.32 26.60
N ASP A 705 0.47 21.38 27.49
CA ASP A 705 0.28 21.21 28.93
C ASP A 705 -0.31 22.42 29.66
N PHE A 706 -0.36 23.58 29.01
CA PHE A 706 -1.01 24.78 29.53
C PHE A 706 -2.52 24.79 29.34
N TYR A 707 -3.07 23.90 28.51
CA TYR A 707 -4.51 23.76 28.35
C TYR A 707 -5.10 22.81 29.40
N PRO A 708 -6.35 23.05 29.83
CA PRO A 708 -7.09 22.14 30.70
C PRO A 708 -7.06 20.70 30.18
N CYS A 709 -6.84 19.74 31.08
CA CYS A 709 -6.81 18.29 30.81
C CYS A 709 -5.86 17.84 29.69
N SER A 710 -4.82 18.62 29.35
CA SER A 710 -3.97 18.35 28.16
C SER A 710 -2.51 17.99 28.51
N LYS A 711 -2.12 18.10 29.78
CA LYS A 711 -0.76 17.81 30.28
C LYS A 711 -0.29 16.38 30.02
N ALA A 712 -1.15 15.38 30.21
CA ALA A 712 -0.80 13.98 29.97
C ALA A 712 -0.61 13.66 28.48
N GLY A 713 -1.36 14.34 27.60
CA GLY A 713 -1.33 14.15 26.15
C GLY A 713 -0.29 14.99 25.41
N THR A 714 0.43 15.88 26.10
CA THR A 714 1.38 16.80 25.46
C THR A 714 2.42 16.06 24.61
N PHE A 715 2.56 16.45 23.34
CA PHE A 715 3.50 15.82 22.42
C PHE A 715 4.95 15.97 22.93
N LYS A 716 5.72 14.88 22.85
CA LYS A 716 7.13 14.84 23.26
C LYS A 716 8.01 14.32 22.13
N LEU A 717 9.02 15.09 21.76
CA LEU A 717 10.08 14.71 20.85
C LEU A 717 11.33 14.34 21.64
N ASN A 718 11.70 13.06 21.61
CA ASN A 718 12.94 12.56 22.21
C ASN A 718 14.11 12.76 21.25
N VAL A 719 15.21 13.34 21.75
CA VAL A 719 16.43 13.58 20.96
C VAL A 719 17.68 13.09 21.68
N ASP A 720 18.66 12.64 20.91
CA ASP A 720 19.97 12.26 21.39
C ASP A 720 20.94 13.42 21.21
N HIS A 721 21.76 13.66 22.22
CA HIS A 721 22.74 14.74 22.18
C HIS A 721 23.75 14.52 21.04
N GLY A 722 24.00 15.57 20.26
CA GLY A 722 24.91 15.57 19.11
C GLY A 722 24.28 15.18 17.78
N LYS A 723 23.05 14.63 17.78
CA LYS A 723 22.33 14.19 16.58
C LYS A 723 21.60 15.34 15.87
N THR A 724 21.32 15.14 14.58
CA THR A 724 20.57 16.08 13.74
C THR A 724 19.24 15.46 13.32
N TYR A 725 18.15 16.19 13.57
CA TYR A 725 16.79 15.78 13.24
C TYR A 725 16.24 16.68 12.14
N LEU A 726 15.56 16.11 11.16
CA LEU A 726 14.81 16.87 10.16
C LEU A 726 13.34 16.95 10.59
N LEU A 727 12.92 18.13 11.02
CA LEU A 727 11.53 18.42 11.36
C LEU A 727 10.75 18.69 10.06
N ARG A 728 9.81 17.80 9.74
CA ARG A 728 8.94 17.83 8.58
C ARG A 728 7.67 18.61 8.96
N MET A 729 7.71 19.93 8.84
CA MET A 729 6.70 20.84 9.37
C MET A 729 5.56 21.06 8.38
N VAL A 730 4.32 21.00 8.87
CA VAL A 730 3.09 21.26 8.12
C VAL A 730 2.24 22.23 8.94
N ASN A 731 1.75 23.31 8.34
CA ASN A 731 0.66 24.09 8.92
C ASN A 731 -0.68 23.64 8.30
N ALA A 732 -1.43 22.84 9.05
CA ALA A 732 -2.80 22.40 8.74
C ALA A 732 -3.85 23.15 9.59
N ASP A 733 -3.48 24.28 10.21
CA ASP A 733 -4.41 25.19 10.86
C ASP A 733 -5.44 25.72 9.84
N MET A 734 -6.64 26.06 10.30
CA MET A 734 -7.73 26.42 9.39
C MET A 734 -7.66 27.88 8.98
N ASN A 735 -7.26 28.78 9.88
CA ASN A 735 -7.39 30.23 9.62
C ASN A 735 -6.11 31.03 9.90
N GLU A 736 -5.18 30.52 10.72
CA GLU A 736 -4.10 31.35 11.27
C GLU A 736 -2.68 31.01 10.76
N ILE A 737 -1.90 32.05 10.48
CA ILE A 737 -0.46 31.95 10.23
C ILE A 737 0.25 31.71 11.56
N MET A 738 1.25 30.84 11.62
CA MET A 738 1.88 30.46 12.89
C MET A 738 3.35 30.86 13.00
N PHE A 739 3.68 31.54 14.10
CA PHE A 739 5.05 31.61 14.61
C PHE A 739 5.38 30.31 15.36
N TYR A 740 6.48 29.66 15.02
CA TYR A 740 6.97 28.47 15.73
C TYR A 740 8.41 28.65 16.23
N LYS A 741 8.71 28.15 17.43
CA LYS A 741 10.04 28.21 18.03
C LYS A 741 10.31 27.08 19.02
N ILE A 742 11.56 26.63 19.06
CA ILE A 742 12.08 25.71 20.09
C ILE A 742 12.99 26.49 21.04
N ALA A 743 12.74 26.39 22.35
CA ALA A 743 13.51 27.11 23.36
C ALA A 743 15.01 26.82 23.24
N LYS A 744 15.83 27.88 23.22
CA LYS A 744 17.31 27.85 23.10
C LYS A 744 17.88 27.18 21.85
N HIS A 745 17.06 26.63 20.96
CA HIS A 745 17.48 26.02 19.70
C HIS A 745 17.28 27.00 18.53
N LYS A 746 18.09 26.83 17.49
CA LYS A 746 17.88 27.45 16.18
C LYS A 746 17.49 26.34 15.21
N LEU A 747 16.67 26.66 14.22
CA LEU A 747 16.32 25.77 13.13
C LEU A 747 17.07 26.22 11.88
N THR A 748 17.46 25.27 11.03
CA THR A 748 17.97 25.57 9.69
C THR A 748 16.95 25.08 8.68
N VAL A 749 16.23 26.00 8.05
CA VAL A 749 15.30 25.66 6.96
C VAL A 749 16.12 25.22 5.76
N VAL A 750 15.80 24.05 5.21
CA VAL A 750 16.48 23.45 4.06
C VAL A 750 15.52 23.07 2.94
N GLY A 751 14.21 23.17 3.18
CA GLY A 751 13.18 22.98 2.18
C GLY A 751 11.88 23.67 2.57
N ALA A 752 11.05 23.96 1.58
CA ALA A 752 9.78 24.63 1.71
C ALA A 752 8.87 24.15 0.57
N ASP A 753 7.65 23.70 0.88
CA ASP A 753 6.68 23.18 -0.11
C ASP A 753 7.26 22.11 -1.06
N ALA A 754 8.00 21.17 -0.48
CA ALA A 754 8.77 20.14 -1.18
C ALA A 754 9.67 20.65 -2.31
N SER A 755 10.31 21.80 -2.07
CA SER A 755 11.44 22.32 -2.84
C SER A 755 12.59 22.63 -1.89
N TYR A 756 13.83 22.30 -2.27
CA TYR A 756 14.99 22.70 -1.48
C TYR A 756 15.23 24.21 -1.51
N THR A 757 15.74 24.71 -0.40
CA THR A 757 16.05 26.13 -0.22
C THR A 757 17.53 26.31 0.11
N LYS A 758 18.06 27.51 -0.13
CA LYS A 758 19.34 27.90 0.49
C LYS A 758 19.19 27.84 2.01
N PRO A 759 20.10 27.17 2.75
CA PRO A 759 19.95 26.95 4.18
C PRO A 759 19.74 28.25 4.98
N LEU A 760 18.55 28.43 5.57
CA LEU A 760 18.20 29.61 6.36
C LEU A 760 18.20 29.28 7.86
N LYS A 761 19.22 29.76 8.58
CA LYS A 761 19.30 29.61 10.05
C LYS A 761 18.46 30.66 10.75
N SER A 762 17.41 30.23 11.45
CA SER A 762 16.53 31.13 12.19
C SER A 762 16.27 30.70 13.64
N LYS A 763 15.88 31.67 14.47
CA LYS A 763 15.44 31.46 15.86
C LYS A 763 13.96 31.12 15.96
N TYR A 764 13.19 31.43 14.93
CA TYR A 764 11.76 31.12 14.81
C TYR A 764 11.46 30.89 13.33
N VAL A 765 10.38 30.19 13.02
CA VAL A 765 9.89 30.05 11.65
C VAL A 765 8.44 30.53 11.59
N VAL A 766 8.00 30.87 10.38
CA VAL A 766 6.65 31.33 10.10
C VAL A 766 6.10 30.45 8.98
N LEU A 767 4.93 29.88 9.19
CA LEU A 767 4.24 29.08 8.18
C LEU A 767 2.78 29.52 8.14
N SER A 768 2.28 29.85 6.97
CA SER A 768 0.85 30.09 6.77
C SER A 768 0.08 28.77 6.60
N PRO A 769 -1.24 28.74 6.82
CA PRO A 769 -2.07 27.59 6.47
C PRO A 769 -1.74 27.10 5.05
N GLY A 770 -1.49 25.80 4.92
CA GLY A 770 -1.10 25.16 3.66
C GLY A 770 0.39 25.17 3.33
N GLN A 771 1.22 25.89 4.06
CA GLN A 771 2.67 25.83 3.85
C GLN A 771 3.33 24.68 4.62
N THR A 772 4.41 24.15 4.03
CA THR A 772 5.30 23.20 4.69
C THR A 772 6.74 23.73 4.76
N LEU A 773 7.49 23.26 5.75
CA LEU A 773 8.93 23.52 5.87
C LEU A 773 9.69 22.26 6.28
N ASP A 774 10.91 22.11 5.76
CA ASP A 774 11.88 21.12 6.18
C ASP A 774 12.95 21.81 7.02
N CYS A 775 12.99 21.53 8.32
CA CYS A 775 13.86 22.23 9.27
C CYS A 775 14.85 21.29 9.97
N LEU A 776 16.15 21.50 9.78
CA LEU A 776 17.17 20.81 10.55
C LEU A 776 17.26 21.36 11.97
N LEU A 777 17.13 20.46 12.93
CA LEU A 777 17.34 20.67 14.36
C LEU A 777 18.61 19.93 14.79
N HIS A 778 19.63 20.70 15.20
CA HIS A 778 20.84 20.12 15.79
C HIS A 778 20.70 20.04 17.31
N ALA A 779 20.64 18.83 17.85
CA ALA A 779 20.47 18.55 19.28
C ALA A 779 21.79 18.72 20.04
N LYS A 780 22.36 19.94 20.04
CA LYS A 780 23.66 20.27 20.67
C LYS A 780 23.54 21.12 21.93
N LYS A 781 22.33 21.28 22.48
CA LYS A 781 22.12 22.05 23.71
C LYS A 781 22.36 21.16 24.92
N ARG A 782 22.59 21.80 26.07
CA ARG A 782 22.70 21.11 27.36
C ARG A 782 21.52 20.12 27.48
N PRO A 783 21.76 18.84 27.77
CA PRO A 783 20.66 17.88 27.92
C PRO A 783 19.67 18.35 28.99
N ASP A 784 18.43 18.56 28.57
CA ASP A 784 17.32 19.09 29.38
C ASP A 784 16.00 18.92 28.61
N ARG A 785 14.90 19.48 29.12
CA ARG A 785 13.61 19.63 28.43
C ARG A 785 13.40 21.06 27.97
N TYR A 786 12.93 21.21 26.73
CA TYR A 786 12.73 22.48 26.06
C TYR A 786 11.35 22.51 25.44
N TYR A 787 10.59 23.58 25.65
CA TYR A 787 9.32 23.74 24.94
C TYR A 787 9.56 24.08 23.47
N MET A 788 8.82 23.39 22.62
CA MET A 788 8.45 23.79 21.27
C MET A 788 7.13 24.54 21.38
N ALA A 789 7.02 25.76 20.88
CA ALA A 789 5.82 26.57 21.01
C ALA A 789 5.37 27.12 19.66
N ALA A 790 4.05 27.15 19.44
CA ALA A 790 3.43 27.80 18.30
C ALA A 790 2.33 28.78 18.75
N ARG A 791 2.24 29.93 18.08
CA ARG A 791 1.24 30.98 18.32
C ARG A 791 0.87 31.65 17.00
N ALA A 792 -0.39 32.06 16.88
CA ALA A 792 -0.89 32.83 15.74
C ALA A 792 -0.08 34.12 15.51
N TYR A 793 0.12 34.41 14.23
CA TYR A 793 0.41 35.71 13.68
C TYR A 793 -0.91 36.26 13.10
N SER A 794 -1.42 37.33 13.69
CA SER A 794 -2.64 38.00 13.25
C SER A 794 -2.41 39.51 13.22
N SER A 795 -2.60 40.10 12.04
CA SER A 795 -2.36 41.52 11.77
C SER A 795 -3.64 42.34 11.64
N GLY A 796 -4.81 41.67 11.65
CA GLY A 796 -6.12 42.29 11.52
C GLY A 796 -6.49 43.16 12.72
N ILE A 797 -7.03 44.35 12.45
CA ILE A 797 -7.53 45.25 13.50
C ILE A 797 -9.00 44.92 13.73
N GLY A 798 -9.37 44.60 14.97
CA GLY A 798 -10.76 44.30 15.34
C GLY A 798 -11.28 42.95 14.82
N VAL A 799 -10.41 42.12 14.23
CA VAL A 799 -10.75 40.76 13.78
C VAL A 799 -10.40 39.78 14.91
N PRO A 800 -11.39 39.08 15.49
CA PRO A 800 -11.13 38.10 16.54
C PRO A 800 -10.29 36.91 16.00
N PHE A 801 -9.44 36.36 16.86
CA PHE A 801 -8.63 35.17 16.58
C PHE A 801 -8.29 34.43 17.86
N ASP A 802 -7.81 33.19 17.74
CA ASP A 802 -7.29 32.43 18.87
C ASP A 802 -5.93 32.98 19.28
N ASN A 803 -5.87 33.70 20.41
CA ASN A 803 -4.64 34.28 20.94
C ASN A 803 -3.97 33.40 22.01
N THR A 804 -4.18 32.09 21.95
CA THR A 804 -3.50 31.13 22.82
C THR A 804 -2.14 30.71 22.24
N THR A 805 -1.38 29.90 22.99
CA THR A 805 -0.09 29.37 22.55
C THR A 805 -0.03 27.88 22.86
N THR A 806 0.08 27.06 21.81
CA THR A 806 0.26 25.62 21.96
C THR A 806 1.71 25.27 22.22
N MET A 807 1.94 24.24 23.04
CA MET A 807 3.27 23.80 23.41
C MET A 807 3.43 22.27 23.34
N ALA A 808 4.62 21.86 22.94
CA ALA A 808 5.11 20.49 22.97
C ALA A 808 6.50 20.47 23.59
N ILE A 809 7.03 19.29 23.93
CA ILE A 809 8.29 19.16 24.67
C ILE A 809 9.33 18.47 23.79
N LEU A 810 10.47 19.12 23.57
CA LEU A 810 11.69 18.46 23.13
C LEU A 810 12.46 18.02 24.37
N GLN A 811 12.83 16.75 24.48
CA GLN A 811 13.56 16.22 25.63
C GLN A 811 14.74 15.36 25.21
N TYR A 812 15.88 15.55 25.87
CA TYR A 812 17.09 14.78 25.59
C TYR A 812 17.03 13.38 26.25
N ASN A 813 17.65 12.36 25.66
CA ASN A 813 17.76 11.01 26.22
C ASN A 813 18.98 10.85 27.15
N LEU A 814 19.14 11.74 28.15
CA LEU A 814 20.25 11.73 29.10
C LEU A 814 19.78 12.11 30.50
N ASN A 815 20.63 11.91 31.51
CA ASN A 815 20.33 12.26 32.89
C ASN A 815 20.34 13.80 33.09
N TYR A 816 19.19 14.34 33.48
CA TYR A 816 19.00 15.71 33.98
C TYR A 816 17.89 15.69 35.03
N ASP A 817 17.76 16.79 35.78
CA ASP A 817 16.75 16.91 36.82
C ASP A 817 15.34 17.00 36.20
N GLN A 818 14.59 15.89 36.27
CA GLN A 818 13.23 15.80 35.74
C GLN A 818 12.21 16.55 36.63
N SER A 819 12.59 17.07 37.79
CA SER A 819 11.73 17.90 38.64
C SER A 819 11.57 19.32 38.11
N LEU A 820 12.54 19.84 37.36
CA LEU A 820 12.52 21.21 36.82
C LEU A 820 11.59 21.33 35.60
N PRO A 821 10.80 22.41 35.47
CA PRO A 821 9.91 22.60 34.31
C PRO A 821 10.73 22.79 33.01
N PRO A 822 10.20 22.35 31.85
CA PRO A 822 10.88 22.58 30.57
C PRO A 822 11.11 24.07 30.29
N ILE A 823 12.22 24.40 29.63
CA ILE A 823 12.63 25.77 29.33
C ILE A 823 11.70 26.37 28.27
N ARG A 824 11.11 27.54 28.53
CA ARG A 824 10.18 28.22 27.60
C ARG A 824 10.89 29.07 26.53
N PRO A 825 10.37 29.13 25.29
CA PRO A 825 10.80 30.11 24.30
C PRO A 825 10.08 31.46 24.47
N SER A 826 10.69 32.53 23.98
CA SER A 826 10.02 33.81 23.73
C SER A 826 9.73 33.92 22.23
N LEU A 827 8.45 33.92 21.85
CA LEU A 827 7.98 34.06 20.47
C LEU A 827 7.80 35.55 20.10
N PRO A 828 7.95 35.94 18.81
CA PRO A 828 7.53 37.27 18.32
C PRO A 828 6.06 37.54 18.65
N TYR A 829 5.72 38.77 19.02
CA TYR A 829 4.34 39.13 19.40
C TYR A 829 3.37 38.85 18.23
N TYR A 830 2.10 38.57 18.53
CA TYR A 830 1.16 38.04 17.52
C TYR A 830 0.96 38.98 16.32
N ASN A 831 1.11 40.31 16.49
CA ASN A 831 0.98 41.29 15.41
C ASN A 831 2.31 41.79 14.83
N ASP A 832 3.43 41.08 15.09
CA ASP A 832 4.76 41.48 14.61
C ASP A 832 4.94 41.14 13.11
N THR A 833 4.31 41.95 12.25
CA THR A 833 4.37 41.87 10.79
C THR A 833 5.81 41.94 10.28
N SER A 834 6.66 42.74 10.93
CA SER A 834 8.06 42.86 10.57
C SER A 834 8.79 41.52 10.75
N SER A 835 8.57 40.82 11.85
CA SER A 835 9.16 39.50 12.08
C SER A 835 8.58 38.44 11.14
N ALA A 836 7.28 38.48 10.84
CA ALA A 836 6.62 37.54 9.95
C ALA A 836 7.19 37.60 8.52
N PHE A 837 7.09 38.76 7.89
CA PHE A 837 7.48 38.93 6.48
C PHE A 837 8.99 39.08 6.27
N ARG A 838 9.77 39.40 7.31
CA ARG A 838 11.23 39.25 7.25
C ARG A 838 11.64 37.80 7.10
N PHE A 839 10.97 36.87 7.79
CA PHE A 839 11.29 35.44 7.64
C PHE A 839 10.86 34.92 6.27
N LEU A 840 9.61 35.21 5.86
CA LEU A 840 9.08 34.74 4.58
C LEU A 840 9.89 35.28 3.39
N GLY A 841 10.29 36.55 3.42
CA GLY A 841 11.09 37.17 2.38
C GLY A 841 12.57 36.75 2.34
N GLN A 842 13.06 36.04 3.34
CA GLN A 842 14.44 35.51 3.37
C GLN A 842 14.58 34.14 2.70
N LEU A 843 13.47 33.47 2.39
CA LEU A 843 13.50 32.19 1.70
C LEU A 843 13.96 32.39 0.25
N LYS A 844 14.94 31.60 -0.15
CA LYS A 844 15.51 31.56 -1.50
C LYS A 844 15.56 30.10 -1.94
N SER A 845 15.28 29.85 -3.21
CA SER A 845 15.49 28.53 -3.79
C SER A 845 16.96 28.12 -3.71
N LEU A 846 17.22 26.82 -3.83
CA LEU A 846 18.59 26.33 -3.86
C LEU A 846 19.37 26.86 -5.08
N ASN A 847 18.71 26.91 -6.25
CA ASN A 847 19.24 27.28 -7.57
C ASN A 847 20.71 26.85 -7.77
N SER A 848 20.90 25.55 -7.97
CA SER A 848 22.21 24.91 -8.16
C SER A 848 22.19 24.05 -9.42
N ASP A 849 23.34 23.58 -9.90
CA ASP A 849 23.41 22.74 -11.12
C ASP A 849 22.52 21.49 -11.04
N ASP A 850 22.44 20.87 -9.85
CA ASP A 850 21.59 19.68 -9.61
C ASP A 850 20.10 20.04 -9.38
N TYR A 851 19.81 21.28 -9.02
CA TYR A 851 18.48 21.81 -8.71
C TYR A 851 18.28 23.19 -9.33
N PRO A 852 18.24 23.30 -10.67
CA PRO A 852 18.18 24.58 -11.36
C PRO A 852 16.78 25.17 -11.27
N ASP A 853 16.70 26.48 -11.11
CA ASP A 853 15.45 27.19 -11.28
C ASP A 853 15.14 27.46 -12.75
N SER A 854 13.85 27.41 -13.09
CA SER A 854 13.33 27.73 -14.42
C SER A 854 12.28 28.84 -14.31
N VAL A 855 12.70 29.98 -13.74
CA VAL A 855 11.84 31.15 -13.57
C VAL A 855 11.46 31.70 -14.95
N PRO A 856 10.16 31.79 -15.31
CA PRO A 856 9.77 32.38 -16.58
C PRO A 856 10.15 33.86 -16.64
N LEU A 857 10.93 34.26 -17.66
CA LEU A 857 11.37 35.65 -17.84
C LEU A 857 10.40 36.48 -18.69
N ASN A 858 9.87 35.89 -19.76
CA ASN A 858 8.83 36.49 -20.58
C ASN A 858 7.47 35.97 -20.11
N VAL A 859 6.59 36.86 -19.66
CA VAL A 859 5.36 36.51 -18.95
C VAL A 859 4.15 37.29 -19.48
N THR A 860 3.01 36.61 -19.51
CA THR A 860 1.70 37.25 -19.57
C THR A 860 1.29 37.61 -18.15
N ARG A 861 1.11 38.90 -17.88
CA ARG A 861 0.74 39.40 -16.56
C ARG A 861 -0.77 39.46 -16.39
N MET A 862 -1.23 39.12 -15.19
CA MET A 862 -2.55 39.49 -14.67
C MET A 862 -2.40 40.03 -13.24
N MET A 863 -3.31 40.92 -12.86
CA MET A 863 -3.42 41.44 -11.50
C MET A 863 -4.80 41.07 -10.96
N THR A 864 -4.83 40.46 -9.78
CA THR A 864 -6.08 40.17 -9.08
C THR A 864 -6.08 40.82 -7.71
N THR A 865 -7.19 41.41 -7.32
CA THR A 865 -7.41 41.85 -5.94
C THR A 865 -8.05 40.72 -5.14
N VAL A 866 -7.67 40.59 -3.87
CA VAL A 866 -8.39 39.75 -2.89
C VAL A 866 -8.99 40.64 -1.83
N SER A 867 -10.23 40.36 -1.46
CA SER A 867 -11.03 41.25 -0.62
C SER A 867 -11.93 40.46 0.31
N VAL A 868 -12.09 40.97 1.53
CA VAL A 868 -13.24 40.65 2.38
C VAL A 868 -14.36 41.62 2.01
N ASN A 869 -15.57 41.10 1.94
CA ASN A 869 -16.72 41.73 1.35
C ASN A 869 -17.97 41.48 2.20
N THR A 870 -19.10 42.03 1.78
CA THR A 870 -20.41 41.70 2.36
C THR A 870 -21.44 41.41 1.27
N PHE A 871 -22.42 40.57 1.59
CA PHE A 871 -23.66 40.45 0.83
C PHE A 871 -24.80 41.13 1.58
N PRO A 872 -25.74 41.79 0.87
CA PRO A 872 -26.96 42.31 1.47
C PRO A 872 -27.74 41.21 2.20
N CYS A 873 -28.31 41.57 3.34
CA CYS A 873 -29.25 40.73 4.06
C CYS A 873 -30.58 40.69 3.31
N LEU A 874 -30.82 39.67 2.47
CA LEU A 874 -32.09 39.49 1.76
C LEU A 874 -33.14 38.88 2.73
N SER A 875 -34.23 39.60 3.02
CA SER A 875 -35.41 39.02 3.72
C SER A 875 -36.34 38.38 2.67
N PRO A 876 -36.77 37.09 2.81
CA PRO A 876 -37.58 36.60 3.93
C PRO A 876 -37.23 35.16 4.41
N THR A 877 -35.95 34.78 4.47
CA THR A 877 -35.55 33.53 5.14
C THR A 877 -35.14 33.82 6.59
N ASN A 878 -35.34 32.87 7.52
CA ASN A 878 -34.99 32.96 8.95
C ASN A 878 -33.48 33.13 9.23
N ALA A 879 -32.69 33.68 8.31
CA ALA A 879 -31.25 33.86 8.44
C ALA A 879 -30.93 35.13 9.25
N SER A 880 -30.04 35.04 10.24
CA SER A 880 -29.49 36.23 10.91
C SER A 880 -28.40 36.88 10.06
N CYS A 881 -28.10 38.15 10.36
CA CYS A 881 -27.12 38.95 9.64
C CYS A 881 -26.19 39.61 10.66
N GLU A 882 -25.22 38.81 11.11
CA GLU A 882 -24.25 39.19 12.15
C GLU A 882 -22.98 39.82 11.57
N GLY A 883 -22.90 39.99 10.25
CA GLY A 883 -21.84 40.75 9.61
C GLY A 883 -21.94 42.25 9.89
N PRO A 884 -20.88 43.03 9.58
CA PRO A 884 -20.87 44.47 9.77
C PRO A 884 -22.05 45.15 9.06
N ASN A 885 -22.59 46.23 9.63
CA ASN A 885 -23.73 46.98 9.05
C ASN A 885 -24.98 46.13 8.74
N VAL A 886 -25.23 45.06 9.51
CA VAL A 886 -26.38 44.15 9.32
C VAL A 886 -26.34 43.48 7.94
N THR A 887 -25.15 42.99 7.57
CA THR A 887 -24.90 42.27 6.32
C THR A 887 -24.43 40.84 6.61
N ARG A 888 -24.03 40.12 5.56
CA ARG A 888 -23.43 38.79 5.65
C ARG A 888 -22.02 38.85 5.08
N LEU A 889 -21.02 38.33 5.78
CA LEU A 889 -19.64 38.30 5.31
C LEU A 889 -19.50 37.49 4.01
N ALA A 890 -18.67 38.02 3.12
CA ALA A 890 -18.32 37.44 1.84
C ALA A 890 -16.83 37.66 1.58
N ALA A 891 -16.29 37.03 0.55
CA ALA A 891 -14.94 37.27 0.08
C ALA A 891 -14.91 37.09 -1.44
N SER A 892 -13.93 37.73 -2.08
CA SER A 892 -13.87 37.72 -3.53
C SER A 892 -12.46 37.79 -4.08
N MET A 893 -12.32 37.31 -5.31
CA MET A 893 -11.18 37.59 -6.18
C MET A 893 -11.67 38.45 -7.36
N ASN A 894 -11.06 39.63 -7.57
CA ASN A 894 -11.50 40.60 -8.58
C ASN A 894 -13.00 40.97 -8.51
N ASN A 895 -13.54 41.12 -7.30
CA ASN A 895 -14.95 41.41 -7.03
C ASN A 895 -15.92 40.31 -7.51
N ILE A 896 -15.43 39.08 -7.70
CA ILE A 896 -16.22 37.88 -7.93
C ILE A 896 -16.08 36.98 -6.70
N SER A 897 -17.19 36.73 -6.03
CA SER A 897 -17.29 35.73 -4.98
C SER A 897 -17.70 34.41 -5.64
N PHE A 898 -16.87 33.38 -5.48
CA PHE A 898 -17.07 32.13 -6.20
C PHE A 898 -18.30 31.38 -5.69
N ALA A 899 -19.06 30.83 -6.64
CA ALA A 899 -20.18 29.94 -6.34
C ALA A 899 -19.81 28.52 -6.79
N ASN A 900 -19.91 27.55 -5.89
CA ASN A 900 -19.70 26.15 -6.24
C ASN A 900 -20.81 25.67 -7.20
N PRO A 901 -20.45 25.01 -8.31
CA PRO A 901 -21.43 24.41 -9.22
C PRO A 901 -21.93 23.06 -8.70
N ASP A 902 -23.03 22.54 -9.28
CA ASP A 902 -23.55 21.20 -8.98
C ASP A 902 -22.80 20.07 -9.71
N ILE A 903 -22.10 20.40 -10.79
CA ILE A 903 -21.30 19.47 -11.61
C ILE A 903 -19.84 19.91 -11.51
N ALA A 904 -18.94 18.95 -11.31
CA ALA A 904 -17.51 19.23 -11.27
C ALA A 904 -17.03 19.98 -12.54
N ILE A 905 -16.33 21.10 -12.38
CA ILE A 905 -15.83 21.91 -13.52
C ILE A 905 -14.95 21.07 -14.45
N LEU A 906 -14.12 20.18 -13.94
CA LEU A 906 -13.32 19.25 -14.75
C LEU A 906 -14.19 18.30 -15.57
N GLN A 907 -15.26 17.76 -14.99
CA GLN A 907 -16.22 16.91 -15.70
C GLN A 907 -16.95 17.72 -16.78
N ALA A 908 -17.38 18.94 -16.46
CA ALA A 908 -18.05 19.83 -17.41
C ALA A 908 -17.13 20.23 -18.56
N TYR A 909 -15.88 20.58 -18.26
CA TYR A 909 -14.86 20.92 -19.25
C TYR A 909 -14.54 19.74 -20.17
N TYR A 910 -14.27 18.56 -19.58
CA TYR A 910 -13.89 17.36 -20.33
C TYR A 910 -15.04 16.84 -21.23
N ASN A 911 -16.29 16.92 -20.75
CA ASN A 911 -17.48 16.46 -21.48
C ASN A 911 -18.20 17.57 -22.26
N HIS A 912 -17.63 18.78 -22.32
CA HIS A 912 -18.22 19.95 -23.00
C HIS A 912 -19.66 20.31 -22.55
N ILE A 913 -19.94 20.17 -21.25
CA ILE A 913 -21.23 20.52 -20.65
C ILE A 913 -21.33 22.04 -20.53
N LYS A 914 -22.39 22.64 -21.11
CA LYS A 914 -22.61 24.10 -21.11
C LYS A 914 -23.35 24.55 -19.85
N GLY A 915 -23.07 25.78 -19.40
CA GLY A 915 -23.81 26.43 -18.32
C GLY A 915 -23.28 26.19 -16.90
N VAL A 916 -22.26 25.34 -16.73
CA VAL A 916 -21.66 25.04 -15.42
C VAL A 916 -20.74 26.15 -14.92
N PHE A 917 -20.01 26.80 -15.83
CA PHE A 917 -19.09 27.89 -15.51
C PHE A 917 -18.99 28.91 -16.64
N GLY A 918 -18.65 30.15 -16.30
CA GLY A 918 -18.28 31.21 -17.25
C GLY A 918 -16.76 31.31 -17.42
N THR A 919 -16.29 31.86 -18.53
CA THR A 919 -14.86 32.05 -18.85
C THR A 919 -14.40 33.50 -18.72
N ASN A 920 -15.20 34.34 -18.04
CA ASN A 920 -15.03 35.79 -18.02
C ASN A 920 -14.29 36.28 -16.76
N PHE A 921 -13.47 35.43 -16.12
CA PHE A 921 -12.66 35.89 -14.99
C PHE A 921 -11.67 36.98 -15.46
N PRO A 922 -11.76 38.21 -14.93
CA PRO A 922 -11.02 39.35 -15.46
C PRO A 922 -9.54 39.26 -15.11
N SER A 923 -8.67 39.63 -16.06
CA SER A 923 -7.21 39.65 -15.85
C SER A 923 -6.74 40.82 -14.96
N TYR A 924 -7.59 41.81 -14.74
CA TYR A 924 -7.31 43.01 -13.97
C TYR A 924 -8.54 43.35 -13.13
N PRO A 925 -8.37 43.97 -11.95
CA PRO A 925 -9.52 44.36 -11.13
C PRO A 925 -10.44 45.32 -11.90
N PRO A 926 -11.77 45.18 -11.75
CA PRO A 926 -12.74 45.98 -12.50
C PRO A 926 -12.67 47.47 -12.18
N LEU A 927 -12.16 47.82 -11.00
CA LEU A 927 -11.92 49.19 -10.57
C LEU A 927 -10.54 49.26 -9.90
N VAL A 928 -9.68 50.13 -10.42
CA VAL A 928 -8.37 50.43 -9.82
C VAL A 928 -8.51 51.66 -8.95
N PHE A 929 -8.10 51.52 -7.69
CA PHE A 929 -8.11 52.60 -6.71
C PHE A 929 -6.96 52.37 -5.72
N ASN A 930 -6.80 53.24 -4.72
CA ASN A 930 -5.85 52.99 -3.64
C ASN A 930 -6.36 51.84 -2.75
N PHE A 931 -5.95 50.60 -3.04
CA PHE A 931 -6.39 49.39 -2.36
C PHE A 931 -6.05 49.36 -0.87
N THR A 932 -5.13 50.21 -0.42
CA THR A 932 -4.70 50.32 0.97
C THR A 932 -5.19 51.59 1.66
N ALA A 933 -6.12 52.34 1.06
CA ALA A 933 -6.71 53.54 1.68
C ALA A 933 -7.64 53.18 2.85
N ASP A 934 -7.86 54.16 3.74
CA ASP A 934 -8.84 54.04 4.83
C ASP A 934 -10.29 54.16 4.32
N TYR A 935 -10.50 54.86 3.19
CA TYR A 935 -11.80 55.02 2.54
C TYR A 935 -11.81 54.29 1.21
N MET A 936 -12.77 53.36 1.05
CA MET A 936 -12.83 52.44 -0.09
C MET A 936 -14.13 52.64 -0.88
N PRO A 937 -14.18 52.29 -2.18
CA PRO A 937 -15.39 52.40 -2.99
C PRO A 937 -16.50 51.47 -2.46
N LEU A 938 -17.65 52.04 -2.08
CA LEU A 938 -18.81 51.27 -1.57
C LEU A 938 -19.36 50.29 -2.62
N GLU A 939 -19.17 50.58 -3.91
CA GLU A 939 -19.62 49.75 -5.03
C GLU A 939 -18.91 48.38 -5.08
N LEU A 940 -17.75 48.26 -4.44
CA LEU A 940 -16.99 47.02 -4.33
C LEU A 940 -17.22 46.31 -2.99
N GLU A 941 -18.04 46.86 -2.09
CA GLU A 941 -18.37 46.19 -0.84
C GLU A 941 -19.17 44.91 -1.11
N VAL A 942 -20.11 44.97 -2.07
CA VAL A 942 -20.92 43.86 -2.54
C VAL A 942 -20.32 43.22 -3.80
N PRO A 943 -19.80 41.99 -3.73
CA PRO A 943 -19.19 41.33 -4.87
C PRO A 943 -20.25 40.70 -5.76
N ARG A 944 -19.88 40.41 -7.01
CA ARG A 944 -20.73 39.60 -7.89
C ARG A 944 -20.57 38.13 -7.53
N LEU A 945 -21.67 37.43 -7.27
CA LEU A 945 -21.66 35.98 -7.13
C LEU A 945 -21.53 35.32 -8.51
N GLY A 946 -20.60 34.37 -8.67
CA GLY A 946 -20.52 33.59 -9.92
C GLY A 946 -19.36 32.60 -10.01
N THR A 947 -19.56 31.56 -10.81
CA THR A 947 -18.56 30.52 -11.13
C THR A 947 -17.78 30.91 -12.38
N GLU A 948 -16.77 31.77 -12.23
CA GLU A 948 -15.96 32.26 -13.35
C GLU A 948 -14.55 31.68 -13.32
N VAL A 949 -14.10 31.16 -14.45
CA VAL A 949 -12.79 30.54 -14.61
C VAL A 949 -11.90 31.36 -15.54
N LYS A 950 -10.60 31.19 -15.39
CA LYS A 950 -9.59 31.73 -16.29
C LYS A 950 -9.01 30.63 -17.18
N VAL A 951 -9.31 30.69 -18.48
CA VAL A 951 -8.73 29.77 -19.46
C VAL A 951 -7.36 30.27 -19.90
N LEU A 952 -6.36 29.40 -19.86
CA LEU A 952 -4.99 29.67 -20.25
C LEU A 952 -4.55 28.65 -21.30
N LYS A 953 -3.85 29.14 -22.33
CA LYS A 953 -3.23 28.27 -23.34
C LYS A 953 -2.13 27.42 -22.70
N TYR A 954 -2.01 26.17 -23.14
CA TYR A 954 -0.92 25.29 -22.73
C TYR A 954 0.44 26.00 -22.88
N ASN A 955 1.31 25.81 -21.89
CA ASN A 955 2.68 26.32 -21.84
C ASN A 955 2.81 27.85 -21.69
N THR A 956 1.71 28.58 -21.48
CA THR A 956 1.75 30.03 -21.18
C THR A 956 2.56 30.27 -19.91
N SER A 957 3.48 31.24 -19.97
CA SER A 957 4.23 31.71 -18.80
C SER A 957 3.44 32.84 -18.16
N MET A 958 2.93 32.62 -16.96
CA MET A 958 2.06 33.55 -16.26
C MET A 958 2.80 34.28 -15.15
N GLU A 959 2.52 35.57 -15.01
CA GLU A 959 2.74 36.33 -13.79
C GLU A 959 1.38 36.72 -13.21
N VAL A 960 1.15 36.34 -11.96
CA VAL A 960 -0.07 36.70 -11.22
C VAL A 960 0.35 37.59 -10.07
N VAL A 961 -0.06 38.85 -10.12
CA VAL A 961 0.06 39.77 -8.99
C VAL A 961 -1.22 39.71 -8.18
N MET A 962 -1.13 39.37 -6.91
CA MET A 962 -2.26 39.36 -6.00
C MET A 962 -2.13 40.50 -5.00
N GLN A 963 -3.10 41.41 -5.02
CA GLN A 963 -3.16 42.61 -4.19
C GLN A 963 -4.23 42.45 -3.11
N GLY A 964 -3.83 42.53 -1.85
CA GLY A 964 -4.77 42.63 -0.75
C GLY A 964 -5.41 44.01 -0.71
N THR A 965 -6.71 44.06 -0.47
CA THR A 965 -7.45 45.32 -0.28
C THR A 965 -7.79 45.54 1.19
N ASN A 966 -8.08 46.79 1.54
CA ASN A 966 -8.65 47.17 2.83
C ASN A 966 -10.19 47.19 2.81
N LEU A 967 -10.82 46.47 1.87
CA LEU A 967 -12.29 46.40 1.80
C LEU A 967 -12.76 45.62 3.02
N LEU A 968 -13.63 46.25 3.81
CA LEU A 968 -14.15 45.80 5.10
C LEU A 968 -13.08 45.57 6.19
N ALA A 969 -12.10 44.70 5.95
CA ALA A 969 -10.99 44.42 6.86
C ALA A 969 -9.73 44.01 6.07
N ALA A 970 -8.64 44.77 6.22
CA ALA A 970 -7.33 44.33 5.74
C ALA A 970 -6.72 43.26 6.66
N ILE A 971 -6.53 42.06 6.11
CA ILE A 971 -5.89 40.90 6.74
C ILE A 971 -4.98 40.17 5.75
N ASP A 972 -4.20 39.20 6.23
CA ASP A 972 -3.32 38.38 5.40
C ASP A 972 -4.11 37.25 4.71
N HIS A 973 -3.72 36.89 3.48
CA HIS A 973 -4.40 35.86 2.68
C HIS A 973 -3.39 34.82 2.16
N PRO A 974 -3.28 33.62 2.75
CA PRO A 974 -2.52 32.52 2.17
C PRO A 974 -3.21 32.02 0.92
N MET A 975 -2.56 32.08 -0.24
CA MET A 975 -3.13 31.64 -1.51
C MET A 975 -2.43 30.38 -2.01
N HIS A 976 -3.22 29.36 -2.35
CA HIS A 976 -2.76 28.06 -2.84
C HIS A 976 -3.20 27.83 -4.30
N LEU A 977 -2.30 27.30 -5.12
CA LEU A 977 -2.59 26.89 -6.50
C LEU A 977 -2.38 25.38 -6.66
N HIS A 978 -3.44 24.70 -7.09
CA HIS A 978 -3.42 23.27 -7.34
C HIS A 978 -2.67 22.92 -8.64
N GLY A 979 -2.12 21.71 -8.69
CA GLY A 979 -1.46 21.13 -9.88
C GLY A 979 -0.22 21.86 -10.39
N HIS A 980 0.18 22.95 -9.76
CA HIS A 980 1.30 23.79 -10.15
C HIS A 980 2.12 24.22 -8.92
N ARG A 981 3.42 24.37 -9.15
CA ARG A 981 4.34 25.09 -8.26
C ARG A 981 4.59 26.46 -8.91
N PHE A 982 4.82 27.49 -8.10
CA PHE A 982 5.09 28.83 -8.58
C PHE A 982 6.27 29.47 -7.85
N TYR A 983 7.02 30.29 -8.58
CA TYR A 983 8.09 31.12 -8.02
C TYR A 983 7.50 32.38 -7.41
N VAL A 984 7.80 32.66 -6.14
CA VAL A 984 7.47 33.95 -5.52
C VAL A 984 8.59 34.93 -5.88
N VAL A 985 8.33 35.81 -6.85
CA VAL A 985 9.36 36.71 -7.42
C VAL A 985 9.42 38.06 -6.73
N GLY A 986 8.34 38.47 -6.04
CA GLY A 986 8.30 39.72 -5.30
C GLY A 986 7.12 39.79 -4.36
N TYR A 987 7.24 40.64 -3.34
CA TYR A 987 6.15 41.03 -2.46
C TYR A 987 6.43 42.44 -1.92
N GLY A 988 5.38 43.13 -1.47
CA GLY A 988 5.51 44.47 -0.92
C GLY A 988 4.32 44.87 -0.05
N PHE A 989 4.49 45.97 0.67
CA PHE A 989 3.40 46.66 1.36
C PHE A 989 2.99 47.88 0.52
N GLY A 990 1.72 48.27 0.62
CA GLY A 990 1.09 49.28 -0.23
C GLY A 990 0.44 48.69 -1.49
N ASN A 991 0.13 49.58 -2.43
CA ASN A 991 -0.34 49.18 -3.76
C ASN A 991 0.84 48.74 -4.63
N PHE A 992 0.62 47.69 -5.41
CA PHE A 992 1.53 47.29 -6.47
C PHE A 992 1.67 48.38 -7.53
N ASP A 993 2.91 48.72 -7.86
CA ASP A 993 3.27 49.60 -8.96
C ASP A 993 3.89 48.80 -10.10
N GLU A 994 3.17 48.69 -11.20
CA GLU A 994 3.54 47.87 -12.36
C GLU A 994 4.87 48.30 -13.03
N LYS A 995 5.29 49.56 -12.85
CA LYS A 995 6.52 50.09 -13.43
C LYS A 995 7.70 49.98 -12.47
N LYS A 996 7.46 50.11 -11.17
CA LYS A 996 8.51 50.18 -10.15
C LYS A 996 8.81 48.82 -9.53
N ASP A 997 7.79 48.09 -9.10
CA ASP A 997 7.98 46.90 -8.27
C ASP A 997 8.62 45.72 -9.00
N PRO A 998 8.31 45.45 -10.28
CA PRO A 998 9.01 44.42 -11.05
C PRO A 998 10.52 44.62 -11.16
N LEU A 999 11.04 45.85 -11.02
CA LEU A 999 12.47 46.13 -11.04
C LEU A 999 13.21 45.57 -9.80
N ALA A 1000 12.47 45.29 -8.72
CA ALA A 1000 13.01 44.72 -7.49
C ALA A 1000 12.77 43.20 -7.37
N TYR A 1001 12.21 42.57 -8.40
CA TYR A 1001 11.93 41.14 -8.36
C TYR A 1001 13.21 40.31 -8.23
N ASN A 1002 13.14 39.28 -7.40
CA ASN A 1002 14.13 38.23 -7.38
C ASN A 1002 13.82 37.25 -8.51
N LEU A 1003 14.56 37.35 -9.62
CA LEU A 1003 14.48 36.41 -10.75
C LEU A 1003 15.67 35.44 -10.78
N GLU A 1004 16.59 35.55 -9.83
CA GLU A 1004 17.79 34.71 -9.75
C GLU A 1004 17.55 33.47 -8.90
N ASP A 1005 17.05 33.63 -7.67
CA ASP A 1005 16.80 32.52 -6.75
C ASP A 1005 15.46 32.63 -5.99
N PRO A 1006 14.34 32.96 -6.66
CA PRO A 1006 13.04 33.07 -5.99
C PRO A 1006 12.61 31.71 -5.41
N PRO A 1007 12.06 31.66 -4.20
CA PRO A 1007 11.61 30.41 -3.62
C PRO A 1007 10.46 29.83 -4.45
N LEU A 1008 10.57 28.53 -4.76
CA LEU A 1008 9.54 27.76 -5.44
C LEU A 1008 8.56 27.19 -4.42
N ARG A 1009 7.31 27.63 -4.49
CA ARG A 1009 6.25 27.36 -3.50
C ARG A 1009 5.03 26.76 -4.17
N ASN A 1010 4.07 26.33 -3.36
CA ASN A 1010 2.71 26.03 -3.81
C ASN A 1010 1.67 26.85 -3.03
N THR A 1011 2.05 27.45 -1.89
CA THR A 1011 1.22 28.35 -1.11
C THR A 1011 2.01 29.57 -0.66
N ALA A 1012 1.44 30.77 -0.79
CA ALA A 1012 2.11 32.01 -0.35
C ALA A 1012 1.11 33.03 0.20
N ALA A 1013 1.51 33.73 1.27
CA ALA A 1013 0.66 34.72 1.91
C ALA A 1013 0.80 36.10 1.28
N ILE A 1014 -0.34 36.69 0.95
CA ILE A 1014 -0.48 38.11 0.64
C ILE A 1014 -0.45 38.88 1.96
N PRO A 1015 0.51 39.81 2.16
CA PRO A 1015 0.55 40.62 3.36
C PRO A 1015 -0.67 41.54 3.47
N ARG A 1016 -1.12 41.77 4.70
CA ARG A 1016 -2.06 42.86 5.02
C ARG A 1016 -1.59 44.17 4.38
N ASN A 1017 -2.50 44.86 3.68
CA ASN A 1017 -2.22 46.10 2.94
C ASN A 1017 -1.00 45.96 2.03
N GLY A 1018 -0.90 44.88 1.26
CA GLY A 1018 0.23 44.63 0.39
C GLY A 1018 -0.09 43.69 -0.75
N TRP A 1019 0.96 43.24 -1.43
CA TRP A 1019 0.86 42.45 -2.64
C TRP A 1019 1.95 41.37 -2.69
N ILE A 1020 1.70 40.36 -3.52
CA ILE A 1020 2.66 39.32 -3.88
C ILE A 1020 2.60 39.07 -5.38
N ALA A 1021 3.75 38.78 -6.00
CA ALA A 1021 3.85 38.42 -7.40
C ALA A 1021 4.40 37.00 -7.53
N ILE A 1022 3.68 36.15 -8.23
CA ILE A 1022 4.07 34.76 -8.49
C ILE A 1022 4.21 34.50 -9.99
N ARG A 1023 5.16 33.63 -10.36
CA ARG A 1023 5.35 33.18 -11.74
C ARG A 1023 5.29 31.67 -11.85
N PHE A 1024 4.55 31.16 -12.82
CA PHE A 1024 4.50 29.74 -13.14
C PHE A 1024 4.29 29.52 -14.64
N LYS A 1025 4.54 28.29 -15.07
CA LYS A 1025 4.26 27.85 -16.43
C LYS A 1025 3.02 26.96 -16.41
N ALA A 1026 2.01 27.31 -17.20
CA ALA A 1026 0.77 26.55 -17.39
C ALA A 1026 1.02 25.28 -18.22
N ASN A 1027 1.87 24.37 -17.74
CA ASN A 1027 2.33 23.18 -18.48
C ASN A 1027 1.69 21.87 -18.02
N ASN A 1028 0.62 21.96 -17.22
CA ASN A 1028 -0.13 20.83 -16.75
C ASN A 1028 -1.60 20.99 -17.18
N PRO A 1029 -2.04 20.31 -18.25
CA PRO A 1029 -3.38 20.51 -18.80
C PRO A 1029 -4.40 19.96 -17.79
N GLY A 1030 -5.53 20.66 -17.62
CA GLY A 1030 -6.48 20.32 -16.57
C GLY A 1030 -7.24 21.53 -16.03
N VAL A 1031 -8.04 21.26 -15.02
CA VAL A 1031 -8.76 22.26 -14.24
C VAL A 1031 -8.09 22.31 -12.87
N TRP A 1032 -7.65 23.49 -12.45
CA TRP A 1032 -6.85 23.67 -11.24
C TRP A 1032 -7.41 24.79 -10.38
N PHE A 1033 -7.63 24.47 -9.10
CA PHE A 1033 -8.19 25.37 -8.12
C PHE A 1033 -7.15 26.37 -7.61
N MET A 1034 -7.55 27.64 -7.45
CA MET A 1034 -6.75 28.71 -6.88
C MET A 1034 -7.58 29.37 -5.78
N HIS A 1035 -7.15 29.24 -4.52
CA HIS A 1035 -7.99 29.66 -3.41
C HIS A 1035 -7.22 30.15 -2.19
N CYS A 1036 -7.93 30.87 -1.31
CA CYS A 1036 -7.40 31.20 0.01
C CYS A 1036 -7.39 29.97 0.91
N HIS A 1037 -6.30 29.78 1.65
CA HIS A 1037 -6.10 28.67 2.56
C HIS A 1037 -6.57 28.98 4.00
N SER A 1038 -7.09 30.19 4.24
CA SER A 1038 -7.93 30.49 5.41
C SER A 1038 -9.35 30.02 5.12
N GLU A 1039 -9.83 29.03 5.87
CA GLU A 1039 -11.06 28.30 5.54
C GLU A 1039 -12.27 29.22 5.46
N ARG A 1040 -12.38 30.21 6.36
CA ARG A 1040 -13.49 31.18 6.32
C ARG A 1040 -13.52 31.97 5.01
N HIS A 1041 -12.37 32.34 4.45
CA HIS A 1041 -12.30 33.10 3.19
C HIS A 1041 -12.65 32.22 1.99
N LEU A 1042 -12.21 30.96 1.99
CA LEU A 1042 -12.63 29.97 1.00
C LEU A 1042 -14.15 29.79 1.04
N THR A 1043 -14.72 29.55 2.23
CA THR A 1043 -16.18 29.39 2.37
C THR A 1043 -16.95 30.65 1.95
N TRP A 1044 -16.38 31.83 2.12
CA TRP A 1044 -16.96 33.10 1.66
C TRP A 1044 -16.76 33.40 0.16
N GLY A 1045 -16.02 32.56 -0.58
CA GLY A 1045 -15.85 32.63 -2.04
C GLY A 1045 -14.56 33.29 -2.53
N MET A 1046 -13.49 33.33 -1.73
CA MET A 1046 -12.16 33.81 -2.14
C MET A 1046 -11.38 32.76 -2.93
N ASP A 1047 -11.88 32.46 -4.12
CA ASP A 1047 -11.28 31.46 -4.98
C ASP A 1047 -11.65 31.67 -6.46
N THR A 1048 -10.95 30.94 -7.32
CA THR A 1048 -11.18 30.86 -8.75
C THR A 1048 -10.54 29.59 -9.31
N VAL A 1049 -10.67 29.39 -10.62
CA VAL A 1049 -10.19 28.20 -11.31
C VAL A 1049 -9.39 28.59 -12.54
N PHE A 1050 -8.21 28.00 -12.70
CA PHE A 1050 -7.46 28.04 -13.94
C PHE A 1050 -7.74 26.78 -14.76
N ILE A 1051 -8.27 26.96 -15.96
CA ILE A 1051 -8.35 25.87 -16.95
C ILE A 1051 -7.16 26.00 -17.87
N ILE A 1052 -6.28 24.99 -17.85
CA ILE A 1052 -5.15 24.90 -18.76
C ILE A 1052 -5.55 23.99 -19.92
N GLU A 1053 -5.57 24.57 -21.11
CA GLU A 1053 -5.91 23.84 -22.33
C GLU A 1053 -4.93 22.70 -22.61
N ASN A 1054 -5.39 21.71 -23.38
CA ASN A 1054 -4.53 20.67 -23.91
C ASN A 1054 -3.47 21.26 -24.85
N GLY A 1055 -2.25 20.73 -24.79
CA GLY A 1055 -1.22 20.99 -25.78
C GLY A 1055 -1.45 20.23 -27.10
N GLU A 1056 -0.58 20.48 -28.06
CA GLU A 1056 -0.68 19.88 -29.39
C GLU A 1056 -0.38 18.38 -29.35
N ARG A 1057 0.63 17.98 -28.56
CA ARG A 1057 1.13 16.60 -28.52
C ARG A 1057 0.31 15.70 -27.58
N PRO A 1058 0.20 14.39 -27.84
CA PRO A 1058 -0.55 13.48 -26.97
C PRO A 1058 -0.11 13.45 -25.50
N ASP A 1059 1.18 13.65 -25.24
CA ASP A 1059 1.77 13.75 -23.90
C ASP A 1059 1.50 15.10 -23.20
N GLU A 1060 0.86 16.04 -23.89
CA GLU A 1060 0.45 17.36 -23.37
C GLU A 1060 -1.06 17.45 -23.15
N ARG A 1061 -1.76 16.31 -23.12
CA ARG A 1061 -3.22 16.23 -22.95
C ARG A 1061 -3.61 15.53 -21.66
N ILE A 1062 -4.76 15.95 -21.10
CA ILE A 1062 -5.43 15.28 -19.97
C ILE A 1062 -5.72 13.82 -20.34
N LEU A 1063 -5.45 12.91 -19.41
CA LEU A 1063 -5.82 11.50 -19.52
C LEU A 1063 -7.31 11.29 -19.24
N PRO A 1064 -7.94 10.21 -19.71
CA PRO A 1064 -9.35 9.95 -19.40
C PRO A 1064 -9.60 9.74 -17.90
N PRO A 1065 -10.83 10.02 -17.42
CA PRO A 1065 -11.20 9.77 -16.03
C PRO A 1065 -11.12 8.27 -15.70
N PRO A 1066 -10.84 7.90 -14.44
CA PRO A 1066 -10.89 6.51 -14.00
C PRO A 1066 -12.34 5.96 -14.03
N PRO A 1067 -12.54 4.65 -14.20
CA PRO A 1067 -13.87 4.05 -14.29
C PRO A 1067 -14.68 4.12 -12.98
N ASP A 1068 -14.00 4.24 -11.84
CA ASP A 1068 -14.60 4.37 -10.50
C ASP A 1068 -14.71 5.84 -10.03
N MET A 1069 -14.69 6.79 -10.97
CA MET A 1069 -14.83 8.21 -10.64
C MET A 1069 -16.16 8.49 -9.91
N PRO A 1070 -16.15 9.15 -8.74
CA PRO A 1070 -17.37 9.52 -8.02
C PRO A 1070 -18.31 10.34 -8.91
N GLN A 1071 -19.59 9.99 -8.88
CA GLN A 1071 -20.61 10.65 -9.68
C GLN A 1071 -21.14 11.89 -8.95
N CYS A 1072 -21.36 12.95 -9.73
CA CYS A 1072 -22.36 13.97 -9.48
C CYS A 1072 -23.70 13.41 -9.98
#